data_AF-A0A3D4Q3H0-F1
#
_entry.id   AF-A0A3D4Q3H0-F1
#
_cell.length_a   1.000
_cell.length_b   1.000
_cell.length_c   1.000
_cell.angle_alpha   90.00
_cell.angle_beta   90.00
_cell.angle_gamma   90.00
#
_symmetry.space_group_name_H-M   'P 1'
#
loop_
_entity.id
_entity.type
_entity.pdbx_description
1 polymer ?
#
loop_
_entity_poly.entity_id
_entity_poly.type
_entity_poly.pdbx_seq_one_letter_code
_entity_poly.pdbx_strand_id
1 'polypeptide(L)'
;MWGAVVLAPACSATITSYGAGNITDAANPAGYKCAVDHGNWIYNAGIVKPGVSSCSPIGAPTAIYPQKVAPATTKHTMTHRWWGSISFMGEMKVGDPNGAGYITPDPMTARITDRGVRILGIPGGLRTGPSATQYSIPDPFNEVFDGIAIANTDYPNLEAYLKDYSDGSVTVQWNSGTTPVMEATFVHGSPYAYFTALKGNLQLRTKAADGGEKGIFYQQGNSLGVWTSVAGNYNNFLITGHDATTFSNANTATIGVNNTSKRMTVTLLPQISGTPSTAMIQDFAQYATQRVSAVDITYSVNRTTSKVTVSHKYKFNNTAVTTMAGMLPMAWKNSTQAVSNYKVRSARGITKFAATNGFSYTIPFVGVLPYLPENIGDYDANQLKAFVTEFVNQGPNAWNDKTDTYWAGKNYGKVAELAAIARSIGMTAEADQLINWLKGELQDWFRANTNGSVDTTKYFSYDSNWDTLLGYDESFGSQQQLNDHHFHYGYFVRAAAEICRVDASWCSATNYGPMVDLLIRDYAAPRNDSMFPYLRNFDPAYGFSWASGHANFVLGNNNESTSEAANAYGAMVLYGQITNNRALTERGIYLHASSTAAYWEYWNNLDRFRGLGGDYDNFDAAYPKMTTSIIWGNGHVFSTWFSGAYAHILGIQGLPLSPLVFHIGQHADYLDQYVDLGMSQSSNGKPSGLINDQWRDVWWNIWAMTDGQAAVDDMQSYGFNYVPEAGETKAHTYHWVYTLKQLGHLATGTGALTASSPTAVAFNKNGLMTYIAYNYGCSPQYVVFSDGMTLNVPAKSFRVKRTGETPDSLPTFTSCTPATSSSKSSLASSATNSVTSSNANSSAAPSSVAINSSVAITSSVAPSSAIALSSSVATSNSQASSSSVANANYGHTIIAADSVQFFANNAAWADIHFTVNGGSQQNFRMTHNADNSNTYELTGLPAGASVRYFMTIAQTLGAMDTPWAEFVMSGSVASSSASSAAPASSSSSASSVAAFSQHIEAESYAFMSGLELFGTGDVGGGQVVGAIDAGDWMAFTNITFPTTGSYLVEYRVASPTGSLLSLDLNGGSILLGNANIPATGDWGNFTTITQTVNINAGTYNLGIYAQQGGWSINWLRITKL
;
A
#
# COMPACT_ATOMS: atom_id res chain seq x y z
N MET A 1 0.45 -24.87 51.51
CA MET A 1 1.36 -25.33 50.44
C MET A 1 1.63 -24.15 49.52
N TRP A 2 2.85 -23.98 49.02
CA TRP A 2 3.14 -22.97 48.01
C TRP A 2 2.72 -23.52 46.64
N GLY A 3 1.80 -22.84 45.94
CA GLY A 3 1.49 -23.16 44.55
C GLY A 3 2.62 -22.66 43.66
N ALA A 4 3.33 -23.56 42.98
CA ALA A 4 4.36 -23.15 42.05
C ALA A 4 3.73 -22.42 40.85
N VAL A 5 4.14 -21.18 40.61
CA VAL A 5 3.85 -20.50 39.34
C VAL A 5 4.61 -21.25 38.25
N VAL A 6 3.90 -22.00 37.42
CA VAL A 6 4.46 -22.60 36.21
C VAL A 6 4.65 -21.47 35.20
N LEU A 7 5.83 -20.85 35.25
CA LEU A 7 6.34 -20.09 34.12
C LEU A 7 6.37 -21.05 32.92
N ALA A 8 5.66 -20.70 31.85
CA ALA A 8 5.81 -21.41 30.58
C ALA A 8 7.30 -21.35 30.17
N PRO A 9 7.91 -22.45 29.71
CA PRO A 9 9.30 -22.42 29.28
C PRO A 9 9.44 -21.42 28.15
N ALA A 10 10.35 -20.45 28.31
CA ALA A 10 10.68 -19.51 27.24
C ALA A 10 11.09 -20.32 26.00
N CYS A 11 10.36 -20.14 24.90
CA CYS A 11 10.72 -20.79 23.65
C CYS A 11 12.05 -20.17 23.19
N SER A 12 13.12 -20.96 23.22
CA SER A 12 14.47 -20.47 22.94
C SER A 12 14.62 -20.22 21.45
N ALA A 13 14.29 -19.00 21.02
CA ALA A 13 14.39 -18.57 19.63
C ALA A 13 15.80 -18.84 19.06
N THR A 14 15.85 -19.43 17.88
CA THR A 14 17.10 -19.73 17.18
C THR A 14 17.64 -18.45 16.55
N ILE A 15 18.94 -18.18 16.70
CA ILE A 15 19.65 -17.14 15.95
C ILE A 15 20.38 -17.80 14.77
N THR A 16 20.11 -17.32 13.55
CA THR A 16 20.76 -17.80 12.33
C THR A 16 21.63 -16.70 11.73
N SER A 17 22.93 -16.97 11.58
CA SER A 17 23.91 -16.00 11.06
C SER A 17 23.90 -15.87 9.54
N TYR A 18 24.05 -14.63 9.07
CA TYR A 18 24.09 -14.23 7.66
C TYR A 18 25.31 -13.31 7.45
N GLY A 19 26.49 -13.93 7.31
CA GLY A 19 27.77 -13.22 7.34
C GLY A 19 28.05 -12.65 8.74
N ALA A 20 28.19 -11.33 8.84
CA ALA A 20 28.29 -10.60 10.11
C ALA A 20 26.92 -10.25 10.73
N GLY A 21 25.84 -10.36 9.94
CA GLY A 21 24.47 -10.20 10.43
C GLY A 21 23.89 -11.49 11.01
N ASN A 22 22.71 -11.40 11.61
CA ASN A 22 21.90 -12.54 12.04
C ASN A 22 20.41 -12.19 12.14
N ILE A 23 19.55 -13.19 11.99
CA ILE A 23 18.10 -13.11 12.18
C ILE A 23 17.65 -14.11 13.24
N THR A 24 16.42 -13.94 13.75
CA THR A 24 15.76 -14.90 14.63
C THR A 24 14.62 -15.67 13.93
N ASP A 25 14.14 -16.77 14.52
CA ASP A 25 12.98 -17.55 14.05
C ASP A 25 11.67 -17.24 14.81
N ALA A 26 11.71 -16.36 15.81
CA ALA A 26 10.54 -15.97 16.60
C ALA A 26 10.58 -14.49 17.02
N ALA A 27 9.40 -13.87 17.12
CA ALA A 27 9.26 -12.52 17.66
C ALA A 27 9.59 -12.49 19.16
N ASN A 28 10.27 -11.44 19.62
CA ASN A 28 10.54 -11.22 21.04
C ASN A 28 9.29 -10.69 21.77
N PRO A 29 8.71 -11.42 22.75
CA PRO A 29 7.51 -10.96 23.46
C PRO A 29 7.69 -9.68 24.28
N ALA A 30 8.93 -9.29 24.60
CA ALA A 30 9.22 -8.01 25.25
C ALA A 30 9.21 -6.81 24.28
N GLY A 31 9.17 -7.06 22.96
CA GLY A 31 8.98 -6.05 21.91
C GLY A 31 7.52 -5.86 21.49
N TYR A 32 6.59 -6.68 22.00
CA TYR A 32 5.15 -6.57 21.68
C TYR A 32 4.58 -5.24 22.16
N LYS A 33 3.74 -4.62 21.34
CA LYS A 33 3.08 -3.35 21.64
C LYS A 33 1.57 -3.55 21.64
N CYS A 34 0.84 -2.72 22.37
CA CYS A 34 -0.62 -2.82 22.46
C CYS A 34 -1.28 -1.45 22.63
N ALA A 35 -2.40 -1.23 21.95
CA ALA A 35 -3.20 -0.01 22.00
C ALA A 35 -4.62 -0.31 22.50
N VAL A 36 -5.19 0.62 23.28
CA VAL A 36 -6.58 0.53 23.77
C VAL A 36 -7.44 1.53 23.01
N ASP A 37 -8.15 1.05 21.99
CA ASP A 37 -8.95 1.87 21.06
C ASP A 37 -10.22 1.10 20.67
N HIS A 38 -11.33 1.33 21.36
CA HIS A 38 -12.57 0.51 21.28
C HIS A 38 -12.39 -1.01 21.51
N GLY A 39 -11.20 -1.46 21.89
CA GLY A 39 -10.76 -2.84 22.14
C GLY A 39 -9.28 -2.85 22.55
N ASN A 40 -8.71 -4.02 22.85
CA ASN A 40 -7.25 -4.15 23.05
C ASN A 40 -6.63 -4.70 21.76
N TRP A 41 -5.75 -3.94 21.13
CA TRP A 41 -5.13 -4.30 19.85
C TRP A 41 -3.62 -4.48 20.01
N ILE A 42 -3.12 -5.69 19.79
CA ILE A 42 -1.69 -5.98 19.73
C ILE A 42 -1.11 -5.59 18.36
N TYR A 43 0.14 -5.17 18.34
CA TYR A 43 0.96 -4.95 17.15
C TYR A 43 2.44 -5.21 17.49
N ASN A 44 3.30 -5.26 16.47
CA ASN A 44 4.71 -5.62 16.59
C ASN A 44 4.92 -7.03 17.18
N ALA A 45 4.04 -7.97 16.80
CA ALA A 45 3.93 -9.31 17.39
C ALA A 45 3.86 -10.43 16.33
N GLY A 46 4.32 -10.15 15.11
CA GLY A 46 4.28 -11.08 13.99
C GLY A 46 2.89 -11.17 13.34
N ILE A 47 2.64 -12.27 12.64
CA ILE A 47 1.47 -12.45 11.77
C ILE A 47 0.30 -12.99 12.60
N VAL A 48 -0.28 -12.10 13.41
CA VAL A 48 -1.29 -12.41 14.43
C VAL A 48 -2.59 -11.65 14.18
N LYS A 49 -3.71 -12.17 14.71
CA LYS A 49 -4.94 -11.40 14.82
C LYS A 49 -4.71 -10.19 15.74
N PRO A 50 -5.20 -9.00 15.40
CA PRO A 50 -4.91 -7.80 16.18
C PRO A 50 -5.60 -7.80 17.56
N GLY A 51 -6.77 -8.43 17.71
CA GLY A 51 -7.50 -8.40 18.98
C GLY A 51 -6.91 -9.32 20.06
N VAL A 52 -6.66 -8.77 21.26
CA VAL A 52 -6.19 -9.50 22.46
C VAL A 52 -7.09 -9.24 23.69
N SER A 53 -6.88 -10.02 24.76
CA SER A 53 -7.73 -9.96 25.97
C SER A 53 -7.43 -8.79 26.92
N SER A 54 -6.22 -8.22 26.87
CA SER A 54 -5.79 -7.05 27.63
C SER A 54 -4.53 -6.44 26.98
N CYS A 55 -4.26 -5.16 27.23
CA CYS A 55 -2.94 -4.56 27.00
C CYS A 55 -2.04 -4.53 28.25
N SER A 56 -2.56 -4.85 29.44
CA SER A 56 -1.80 -4.90 30.69
C SER A 56 -2.22 -6.09 31.58
N PRO A 57 -1.38 -7.14 31.70
CA PRO A 57 -0.33 -7.49 30.75
C PRO A 57 -0.92 -7.71 29.34
N ILE A 58 -0.10 -7.62 28.30
CA ILE A 58 -0.53 -7.91 26.92
C ILE A 58 -1.03 -9.36 26.84
N GLY A 59 -2.25 -9.54 26.33
CA GLY A 59 -2.87 -10.86 26.16
C GLY A 59 -2.12 -11.73 25.14
N ALA A 60 -2.25 -13.05 25.26
CA ALA A 60 -1.58 -13.98 24.35
C ALA A 60 -1.96 -13.72 22.87
N PRO A 61 -0.99 -13.51 21.96
CA PRO A 61 -1.29 -13.28 20.55
C PRO A 61 -1.93 -14.52 19.91
N THR A 62 -2.88 -14.32 19.00
CA THR A 62 -3.49 -15.41 18.22
C THR A 62 -2.89 -15.44 16.82
N ALA A 63 -1.97 -16.37 16.55
CA ALA A 63 -1.33 -16.52 15.25
C ALA A 63 -2.36 -16.78 14.11
N ILE A 64 -2.08 -16.22 12.93
CA ILE A 64 -2.77 -16.51 11.68
C ILE A 64 -1.90 -17.49 10.90
N TYR A 65 -2.49 -18.56 10.38
CA TYR A 65 -1.79 -19.58 9.58
C TYR A 65 -2.26 -19.54 8.13
N PRO A 66 -1.39 -19.86 7.14
CA PRO A 66 -1.79 -19.91 5.74
C PRO A 66 -2.80 -21.02 5.46
N GLN A 67 -3.89 -20.70 4.76
CA GLN A 67 -4.94 -21.65 4.41
C GLN A 67 -4.54 -22.49 3.19
N LYS A 68 -3.57 -23.41 3.37
CA LYS A 68 -3.00 -24.27 2.30
C LYS A 68 -3.43 -25.74 2.44
N VAL A 69 -3.72 -26.38 1.31
CA VAL A 69 -3.82 -27.85 1.17
C VAL A 69 -2.84 -28.35 0.09
N ALA A 70 -2.61 -29.66 0.00
CA ALA A 70 -1.66 -30.21 -0.97
C ALA A 70 -2.14 -30.01 -2.43
N PRO A 71 -1.25 -29.64 -3.38
CA PRO A 71 0.21 -29.50 -3.25
C PRO A 71 0.74 -28.17 -2.68
N ALA A 72 -0.07 -27.13 -2.46
CA ALA A 72 0.43 -25.84 -1.93
C ALA A 72 1.09 -25.93 -0.54
N THR A 73 0.82 -26.97 0.24
CA THR A 73 1.56 -27.26 1.49
C THR A 73 3.04 -27.60 1.29
N THR A 74 3.47 -27.96 0.08
CA THR A 74 4.90 -28.14 -0.28
C THR A 74 5.44 -26.99 -1.13
N LYS A 75 4.76 -25.83 -1.11
CA LYS A 75 5.17 -24.59 -1.77
C LYS A 75 5.26 -23.46 -0.74
N HIS A 76 6.15 -22.51 -0.99
CA HIS A 76 6.25 -21.25 -0.25
C HIS A 76 4.91 -20.52 -0.25
N THR A 77 4.54 -19.91 0.88
CA THR A 77 3.29 -19.16 1.02
C THR A 77 3.32 -17.88 0.19
N MET A 78 2.59 -17.90 -0.93
CA MET A 78 2.41 -16.73 -1.79
C MET A 78 1.41 -15.75 -1.18
N THR A 79 1.77 -14.47 -1.18
CA THR A 79 0.93 -13.32 -0.76
C THR A 79 1.00 -12.23 -1.84
N HIS A 80 0.33 -11.08 -1.66
CA HIS A 80 0.41 -9.94 -2.60
C HIS A 80 0.05 -10.32 -4.05
N ARG A 81 -1.10 -10.96 -4.24
CA ARG A 81 -1.65 -11.28 -5.56
C ARG A 81 -3.06 -10.74 -5.69
N TRP A 82 -3.59 -10.73 -6.91
CA TRP A 82 -5.03 -10.58 -7.17
C TRP A 82 -5.91 -11.66 -6.49
N TRP A 83 -5.30 -12.66 -5.84
CA TRP A 83 -5.93 -13.72 -5.07
C TRP A 83 -5.42 -13.86 -3.62
N GLY A 84 -4.67 -12.88 -3.11
CA GLY A 84 -3.99 -12.96 -1.79
C GLY A 84 -4.89 -13.29 -0.60
N SER A 85 -6.19 -12.98 -0.70
CA SER A 85 -7.21 -13.30 0.31
C SER A 85 -7.32 -14.79 0.63
N ILE A 86 -7.10 -15.67 -0.36
CA ILE A 86 -7.20 -17.12 -0.18
C ILE A 86 -6.08 -17.63 0.74
N SER A 87 -4.86 -17.08 0.63
CA SER A 87 -3.75 -17.48 1.50
C SER A 87 -4.00 -17.15 2.97
N PHE A 88 -4.68 -16.04 3.27
CA PHE A 88 -4.96 -15.58 4.63
C PHE A 88 -6.25 -16.14 5.23
N MET A 89 -7.36 -16.12 4.49
CA MET A 89 -8.68 -16.39 5.03
C MET A 89 -9.27 -17.72 4.55
N GLY A 90 -8.79 -18.26 3.42
CA GLY A 90 -9.41 -19.43 2.80
C GLY A 90 -10.74 -19.06 2.17
N GLU A 91 -11.83 -19.17 2.93
CA GLU A 91 -13.16 -18.67 2.57
C GLU A 91 -13.51 -17.30 3.18
N MET A 92 -14.17 -16.45 2.39
CA MET A 92 -14.81 -15.23 2.85
C MET A 92 -16.30 -15.51 3.08
N LYS A 93 -16.70 -15.69 4.34
CA LYS A 93 -18.03 -16.19 4.73
C LYS A 93 -19.18 -15.34 4.20
N VAL A 94 -20.29 -16.00 3.87
CA VAL A 94 -21.53 -15.33 3.46
C VAL A 94 -22.07 -14.52 4.64
N GLY A 95 -22.34 -13.24 4.40
CA GLY A 95 -22.82 -12.29 5.41
C GLY A 95 -21.76 -11.69 6.34
N ASP A 96 -20.49 -12.12 6.26
CA ASP A 96 -19.41 -11.56 7.10
C ASP A 96 -18.67 -10.41 6.38
N PRO A 97 -18.80 -9.14 6.85
CA PRO A 97 -18.08 -8.02 6.28
C PRO A 97 -16.59 -7.99 6.66
N ASN A 98 -16.17 -8.71 7.71
CA ASN A 98 -14.77 -8.71 8.17
C ASN A 98 -13.89 -9.53 7.21
N GLY A 99 -14.46 -10.56 6.58
CA GLY A 99 -13.90 -11.21 5.40
C GLY A 99 -14.31 -10.48 4.12
N ALA A 100 -13.98 -9.20 3.96
CA ALA A 100 -14.38 -8.39 2.80
C ALA A 100 -13.80 -8.85 1.45
N GLY A 101 -12.72 -9.64 1.44
CA GLY A 101 -11.93 -9.99 0.26
C GLY A 101 -12.68 -10.52 -0.96
N TYR A 102 -12.16 -10.16 -2.13
CA TYR A 102 -12.53 -10.65 -3.46
C TYR A 102 -11.26 -10.95 -4.27
N ILE A 103 -11.31 -11.97 -5.14
CA ILE A 103 -10.23 -12.26 -6.09
C ILE A 103 -10.55 -11.68 -7.46
N THR A 104 -9.54 -11.12 -8.15
CA THR A 104 -9.74 -10.37 -9.41
C THR A 104 -8.93 -10.92 -10.59
N PRO A 105 -9.32 -12.08 -11.16
CA PRO A 105 -8.70 -12.68 -12.33
C PRO A 105 -8.88 -11.94 -13.67
N ASP A 106 -9.63 -10.82 -13.73
CA ASP A 106 -9.84 -9.91 -14.88
C ASP A 106 -10.03 -10.58 -16.28
N PRO A 107 -11.22 -10.54 -16.90
CA PRO A 107 -12.36 -9.64 -16.61
C PRO A 107 -13.34 -10.17 -15.54
N MET A 108 -13.09 -11.34 -14.96
CA MET A 108 -13.87 -11.86 -13.83
C MET A 108 -13.41 -11.25 -12.49
N THR A 109 -14.34 -11.11 -11.56
CA THR A 109 -14.08 -11.04 -10.11
C THR A 109 -14.90 -12.10 -9.39
N ALA A 110 -14.41 -12.62 -8.26
CA ALA A 110 -15.06 -13.70 -7.54
C ALA A 110 -14.86 -13.62 -6.01
N ARG A 111 -15.87 -14.05 -5.25
CA ARG A 111 -15.80 -14.23 -3.80
C ARG A 111 -15.81 -15.72 -3.49
N ILE A 112 -14.69 -16.24 -3.01
CA ILE A 112 -14.58 -17.58 -2.43
C ILE A 112 -15.36 -17.58 -1.12
N THR A 113 -16.34 -18.48 -0.94
CA THR A 113 -17.21 -18.51 0.25
C THR A 113 -17.28 -19.90 0.87
N ASP A 114 -17.83 -19.94 2.08
CA ASP A 114 -18.21 -21.14 2.83
C ASP A 114 -19.34 -21.95 2.16
N ARG A 115 -19.79 -21.54 0.97
CA ARG A 115 -20.86 -22.20 0.20
C ARG A 115 -20.47 -22.52 -1.25
N GLY A 116 -19.21 -22.20 -1.63
CA GLY A 116 -18.69 -22.33 -2.99
C GLY A 116 -18.02 -21.03 -3.45
N VAL A 117 -18.44 -20.49 -4.60
CA VAL A 117 -17.90 -19.22 -5.12
C VAL A 117 -18.96 -18.39 -5.83
N ARG A 118 -19.05 -17.10 -5.51
CA ARG A 118 -19.77 -16.08 -6.31
C ARG A 118 -18.85 -15.58 -7.43
N ILE A 119 -19.32 -15.50 -8.66
CA ILE A 119 -18.56 -15.07 -9.85
C ILE A 119 -19.34 -13.95 -10.56
N LEU A 120 -18.64 -12.87 -10.88
CA LEU A 120 -19.18 -11.65 -11.46
C LEU A 120 -18.28 -11.16 -12.60
N GLY A 121 -18.84 -10.49 -13.61
CA GLY A 121 -18.05 -9.76 -14.59
C GLY A 121 -17.76 -8.35 -14.12
N ILE A 122 -16.47 -8.00 -13.99
CA ILE A 122 -16.03 -6.61 -13.81
C ILE A 122 -16.63 -5.70 -14.90
N PRO A 123 -16.65 -6.06 -16.21
CA PRO A 123 -17.17 -5.20 -17.27
C PRO A 123 -18.61 -4.70 -17.10
N GLY A 124 -19.53 -5.53 -16.58
CA GLY A 124 -20.92 -5.12 -16.33
C GLY A 124 -21.08 -4.34 -15.03
N GLY A 125 -20.12 -4.48 -14.11
CA GLY A 125 -20.11 -3.88 -12.79
C GLY A 125 -19.41 -2.51 -12.69
N LEU A 126 -18.53 -2.17 -13.64
CA LEU A 126 -17.83 -0.88 -13.65
C LEU A 126 -18.82 0.30 -13.66
N ARG A 127 -18.54 1.30 -12.83
CA ARG A 127 -19.19 2.61 -12.79
C ARG A 127 -18.12 3.68 -12.70
N THR A 128 -18.42 4.84 -13.30
CA THR A 128 -17.48 5.97 -13.42
C THR A 128 -18.06 7.18 -12.70
N GLY A 129 -17.24 7.82 -11.87
CA GLY A 129 -17.54 9.09 -11.19
C GLY A 129 -16.37 10.08 -11.35
N PRO A 130 -16.44 11.25 -10.69
CA PRO A 130 -15.46 12.33 -10.87
C PRO A 130 -14.04 12.02 -10.35
N SER A 131 -13.90 10.97 -9.53
CA SER A 131 -12.65 10.54 -8.88
C SER A 131 -12.42 9.03 -8.89
N ALA A 132 -13.26 8.24 -9.58
CA ALA A 132 -13.11 6.78 -9.62
C ALA A 132 -13.69 6.16 -10.89
N THR A 133 -13.08 5.05 -11.35
CA THR A 133 -13.75 4.07 -12.23
C THR A 133 -13.62 2.69 -11.58
N GLN A 134 -14.68 2.17 -10.99
CA GLN A 134 -14.62 0.94 -10.18
C GLN A 134 -15.92 0.15 -10.20
N TYR A 135 -15.82 -1.13 -9.83
CA TYR A 135 -16.99 -1.96 -9.58
C TYR A 135 -17.40 -1.87 -8.10
N SER A 136 -18.36 -0.99 -7.81
CA SER A 136 -19.07 -0.98 -6.52
C SER A 136 -20.01 -2.21 -6.47
N ILE A 137 -19.51 -3.34 -5.96
CA ILE A 137 -20.25 -4.62 -5.95
C ILE A 137 -21.48 -4.52 -5.02
N PRO A 138 -22.71 -4.65 -5.54
CA PRO A 138 -23.92 -4.61 -4.72
C PRO A 138 -24.08 -5.88 -3.89
N ASP A 139 -24.63 -5.74 -2.68
CA ASP A 139 -24.75 -6.80 -1.67
C ASP A 139 -23.47 -7.68 -1.56
N PRO A 140 -22.28 -7.11 -1.34
CA PRO A 140 -21.00 -7.77 -1.60
C PRO A 140 -20.73 -9.01 -0.73
N PHE A 141 -21.50 -9.21 0.34
CA PHE A 141 -21.36 -10.34 1.26
C PHE A 141 -22.41 -11.45 1.04
N ASN A 142 -23.41 -11.24 0.17
CA ASN A 142 -24.40 -12.26 -0.20
C ASN A 142 -23.80 -13.36 -1.09
N GLU A 143 -24.27 -14.60 -0.92
CA GLU A 143 -23.84 -15.79 -1.70
C GLU A 143 -23.98 -15.56 -3.21
N VAL A 144 -25.11 -14.98 -3.63
CA VAL A 144 -25.38 -14.60 -5.02
C VAL A 144 -26.28 -13.38 -5.04
N PHE A 145 -26.12 -12.51 -6.04
CA PHE A 145 -26.99 -11.35 -6.24
C PHE A 145 -27.07 -10.98 -7.73
N ASP A 146 -25.99 -10.44 -8.28
CA ASP A 146 -25.91 -9.86 -9.64
C ASP A 146 -25.04 -10.66 -10.62
N GLY A 147 -24.04 -11.36 -10.11
CA GLY A 147 -23.40 -12.48 -10.79
C GLY A 147 -24.13 -13.80 -10.56
N ILE A 148 -23.36 -14.88 -10.63
CA ILE A 148 -23.80 -16.25 -10.35
C ILE A 148 -23.04 -16.82 -9.16
N ALA A 149 -23.50 -17.93 -8.57
CA ALA A 149 -22.69 -18.72 -7.64
C ALA A 149 -22.58 -20.19 -8.10
N ILE A 150 -21.40 -20.79 -7.92
CA ILE A 150 -21.15 -22.21 -8.15
C ILE A 150 -20.98 -22.89 -6.79
N ALA A 151 -21.82 -23.88 -6.52
CA ALA A 151 -21.92 -24.61 -5.27
C ALA A 151 -21.97 -26.13 -5.49
N ASN A 152 -21.98 -26.89 -4.40
CA ASN A 152 -22.17 -28.35 -4.42
C ASN A 152 -23.64 -28.73 -4.14
N THR A 153 -24.07 -29.90 -4.65
CA THR A 153 -25.41 -30.45 -4.36
C THR A 153 -25.54 -31.08 -2.97
N ASP A 154 -24.46 -31.67 -2.45
CA ASP A 154 -24.52 -32.56 -1.28
C ASP A 154 -23.99 -31.88 0.00
N TYR A 155 -23.16 -30.84 -0.16
CA TYR A 155 -22.46 -30.14 0.92
C TYR A 155 -22.82 -28.63 0.90
N PRO A 156 -23.67 -28.15 1.82
CA PRO A 156 -24.16 -26.75 1.83
C PRO A 156 -23.26 -25.77 2.58
N ASN A 157 -22.29 -26.30 3.35
CA ASN A 157 -21.29 -25.58 4.14
C ASN A 157 -19.93 -26.20 3.83
N LEU A 158 -18.89 -25.38 3.63
CA LEU A 158 -17.58 -25.76 3.12
C LEU A 158 -16.49 -24.89 3.76
N GLU A 159 -15.27 -25.40 3.85
CA GLU A 159 -14.05 -24.63 4.18
C GLU A 159 -13.15 -24.56 2.94
N ALA A 160 -12.61 -23.39 2.59
CA ALA A 160 -11.86 -23.20 1.34
C ALA A 160 -10.36 -22.99 1.56
N TYR A 161 -9.53 -23.53 0.66
CA TYR A 161 -8.08 -23.52 0.79
C TYR A 161 -7.37 -23.27 -0.54
N LEU A 162 -6.20 -22.62 -0.47
CA LEU A 162 -5.22 -22.59 -1.54
C LEU A 162 -4.73 -24.02 -1.80
N LYS A 163 -5.09 -24.59 -2.96
CA LYS A 163 -4.66 -25.92 -3.38
C LYS A 163 -3.39 -25.87 -4.22
N ASP A 164 -3.36 -24.97 -5.20
CA ASP A 164 -2.22 -24.82 -6.12
C ASP A 164 -2.21 -23.42 -6.75
N TYR A 165 -1.07 -23.00 -7.30
CA TYR A 165 -0.91 -21.72 -8.01
C TYR A 165 0.27 -21.73 -8.99
N SER A 166 0.24 -20.76 -9.92
CA SER A 166 1.32 -20.41 -10.85
C SER A 166 1.53 -18.89 -10.89
N ASP A 167 2.26 -18.35 -11.86
CA ASP A 167 2.46 -16.89 -11.98
C ASP A 167 1.17 -16.15 -12.37
N GLY A 168 0.26 -16.83 -13.08
CA GLY A 168 -1.01 -16.27 -13.57
C GLY A 168 -2.25 -17.13 -13.31
N SER A 169 -2.21 -18.08 -12.37
CA SER A 169 -3.37 -18.87 -11.95
C SER A 169 -3.38 -19.19 -10.46
N VAL A 170 -4.58 -19.45 -9.93
CA VAL A 170 -4.82 -20.00 -8.60
C VAL A 170 -5.85 -21.12 -8.69
N THR A 171 -5.66 -22.19 -7.91
CA THR A 171 -6.64 -23.27 -7.73
C THR A 171 -7.06 -23.35 -6.28
N VAL A 172 -8.37 -23.25 -6.06
CA VAL A 172 -9.03 -23.38 -4.76
C VAL A 172 -9.59 -24.79 -4.62
N GLN A 173 -9.51 -25.34 -3.42
CA GLN A 173 -10.21 -26.56 -3.03
C GLN A 173 -11.13 -26.24 -1.86
N TRP A 174 -12.40 -26.65 -1.97
CA TRP A 174 -13.35 -26.66 -0.87
C TRP A 174 -13.41 -28.04 -0.24
N ASN A 175 -13.36 -28.09 1.08
CA ASN A 175 -13.56 -29.28 1.89
C ASN A 175 -14.94 -29.23 2.56
N SER A 176 -15.30 -30.34 3.20
CA SER A 176 -16.14 -30.37 4.39
C SER A 176 -15.35 -31.10 5.47
N GLY A 177 -14.85 -30.35 6.46
CA GLY A 177 -13.81 -30.78 7.38
C GLY A 177 -12.56 -31.28 6.65
N THR A 178 -12.28 -32.58 6.79
CA THR A 178 -11.13 -33.23 6.14
C THR A 178 -11.43 -33.83 4.77
N THR A 179 -12.67 -33.76 4.28
CA THR A 179 -13.08 -34.37 3.00
C THR A 179 -13.05 -33.33 1.87
N PRO A 180 -12.22 -33.47 0.83
CA PRO A 180 -12.29 -32.61 -0.36
C PRO A 180 -13.63 -32.82 -1.11
N VAL A 181 -14.33 -31.72 -1.39
CA VAL A 181 -15.68 -31.72 -2.00
C VAL A 181 -15.64 -31.22 -3.45
N MET A 182 -14.98 -30.10 -3.72
CA MET A 182 -14.87 -29.53 -5.07
C MET A 182 -13.62 -28.64 -5.24
N GLU A 183 -13.25 -28.38 -6.49
CA GLU A 183 -12.12 -27.54 -6.88
C GLU A 183 -12.50 -26.55 -7.99
N ALA A 184 -11.83 -25.41 -8.01
CA ALA A 184 -11.94 -24.41 -9.07
C ALA A 184 -10.56 -23.81 -9.40
N THR A 185 -10.21 -23.72 -10.69
CA THR A 185 -9.02 -23.00 -11.17
C THR A 185 -9.44 -21.69 -11.84
N PHE A 186 -8.90 -20.58 -11.35
CA PHE A 186 -9.02 -19.23 -11.94
C PHE A 186 -7.69 -18.84 -12.59
N VAL A 187 -7.77 -18.12 -13.70
CA VAL A 187 -6.61 -17.75 -14.53
C VAL A 187 -6.71 -16.27 -14.89
N HIS A 188 -5.62 -15.53 -14.78
CA HIS A 188 -5.59 -14.11 -15.10
C HIS A 188 -5.76 -13.86 -16.61
N GLY A 189 -6.58 -12.86 -16.98
CA GLY A 189 -6.93 -12.60 -18.38
C GLY A 189 -7.94 -13.60 -18.96
N SER A 190 -8.35 -14.61 -18.19
CA SER A 190 -9.18 -15.70 -18.70
C SER A 190 -10.66 -15.34 -18.68
N PRO A 191 -11.41 -15.61 -19.76
CA PRO A 191 -12.87 -15.62 -19.70
C PRO A 191 -13.38 -16.85 -18.93
N TYR A 192 -12.52 -17.84 -18.67
CA TYR A 192 -12.87 -19.14 -18.08
C TYR A 192 -12.43 -19.29 -16.63
N ALA A 193 -13.31 -19.88 -15.82
CA ALA A 193 -13.00 -20.54 -14.55
C ALA A 193 -13.40 -22.03 -14.63
N TYR A 194 -12.48 -22.94 -14.26
CA TYR A 194 -12.60 -24.38 -14.51
C TYR A 194 -12.94 -25.15 -13.22
N PHE A 195 -14.04 -25.88 -13.18
CA PHE A 195 -14.57 -26.53 -11.97
C PHE A 195 -14.50 -28.06 -12.01
N THR A 196 -14.40 -28.70 -10.84
CA THR A 196 -14.50 -30.15 -10.66
C THR A 196 -15.16 -30.48 -9.32
N ALA A 197 -16.25 -31.26 -9.32
CA ALA A 197 -16.80 -31.84 -8.10
C ALA A 197 -16.18 -33.21 -7.80
N LEU A 198 -15.67 -33.37 -6.58
CA LEU A 198 -15.08 -34.59 -6.04
C LEU A 198 -16.14 -35.41 -5.28
N LYS A 199 -17.12 -34.73 -4.67
CA LYS A 199 -18.34 -35.26 -4.05
C LYS A 199 -19.56 -34.51 -4.59
N GLY A 200 -20.75 -35.11 -4.50
CA GLY A 200 -21.97 -34.56 -5.13
C GLY A 200 -21.80 -34.27 -6.61
N ASN A 201 -22.59 -33.31 -7.12
CA ASN A 201 -22.46 -32.70 -8.42
C ASN A 201 -22.29 -31.18 -8.27
N LEU A 202 -22.01 -30.49 -9.38
CA LEU A 202 -21.95 -29.02 -9.40
C LEU A 202 -23.36 -28.43 -9.58
N GLN A 203 -23.59 -27.30 -8.93
CA GLN A 203 -24.85 -26.58 -8.96
C GLN A 203 -24.58 -25.10 -9.22
N LEU A 204 -25.27 -24.55 -10.22
CA LEU A 204 -25.31 -23.12 -10.50
C LEU A 204 -26.48 -22.51 -9.71
N ARG A 205 -26.22 -21.38 -9.03
CA ARG A 205 -27.21 -20.59 -8.30
C ARG A 205 -27.24 -19.15 -8.83
N THR A 206 -28.41 -18.55 -8.77
CA THR A 206 -28.75 -17.20 -9.24
C THR A 206 -29.74 -16.57 -8.26
N LYS A 207 -29.79 -15.23 -8.16
CA LYS A 207 -30.71 -14.52 -7.25
C LYS A 207 -32.19 -14.85 -7.51
N ALA A 208 -32.58 -14.98 -8.76
CA ALA A 208 -33.96 -15.20 -9.20
C ALA A 208 -34.08 -16.43 -10.12
N ALA A 209 -35.31 -16.87 -10.37
CA ALA A 209 -35.66 -17.73 -11.50
C ALA A 209 -35.74 -16.90 -12.81
N ASP A 210 -36.02 -17.53 -13.95
CA ASP A 210 -36.21 -16.81 -15.22
C ASP A 210 -37.29 -15.72 -15.10
N GLY A 211 -36.96 -14.51 -15.55
CA GLY A 211 -37.77 -13.31 -15.36
C GLY A 211 -37.01 -12.05 -15.79
N GLY A 212 -37.15 -10.95 -15.03
CA GLY A 212 -36.42 -9.71 -15.31
C GLY A 212 -34.94 -9.73 -14.90
N GLU A 213 -34.59 -10.52 -13.88
CA GLU A 213 -33.23 -10.55 -13.29
C GLU A 213 -32.33 -11.68 -13.85
N LYS A 214 -32.91 -12.66 -14.57
CA LYS A 214 -32.25 -13.83 -15.13
C LYS A 214 -32.98 -14.33 -16.38
N GLY A 215 -32.25 -14.91 -17.32
CA GLY A 215 -32.86 -15.80 -18.32
C GLY A 215 -31.85 -16.75 -18.98
N ILE A 216 -32.37 -17.68 -19.78
CA ILE A 216 -31.57 -18.58 -20.61
C ILE A 216 -31.51 -18.03 -22.04
N PHE A 217 -30.30 -17.88 -22.60
CA PHE A 217 -30.09 -17.46 -24.00
C PHE A 217 -29.59 -18.60 -24.91
N TYR A 218 -29.12 -19.71 -24.34
CA TYR A 218 -28.61 -20.85 -25.10
C TYR A 218 -28.77 -22.16 -24.32
N GLN A 219 -29.16 -23.24 -24.99
CA GLN A 219 -29.19 -24.58 -24.38
C GLN A 219 -29.04 -25.64 -25.49
N GLN A 220 -27.79 -25.99 -25.82
CA GLN A 220 -27.49 -26.98 -26.87
C GLN A 220 -26.24 -27.79 -26.51
N GLY A 221 -26.28 -29.10 -26.81
CA GLY A 221 -25.19 -30.03 -26.47
C GLY A 221 -24.87 -29.99 -24.97
N ASN A 222 -23.59 -29.86 -24.64
CA ASN A 222 -23.12 -29.83 -23.25
C ASN A 222 -23.15 -28.43 -22.60
N SER A 223 -23.80 -27.43 -23.23
CA SER A 223 -23.69 -26.03 -22.81
C SER A 223 -25.02 -25.32 -22.56
N LEU A 224 -25.05 -24.51 -21.49
CA LEU A 224 -26.15 -23.64 -21.08
C LEU A 224 -25.66 -22.19 -20.97
N GLY A 225 -26.30 -21.28 -21.69
CA GLY A 225 -26.07 -19.84 -21.62
C GLY A 225 -27.10 -19.17 -20.71
N VAL A 226 -26.63 -18.54 -19.64
CA VAL A 226 -27.45 -17.85 -18.62
C VAL A 226 -27.03 -16.39 -18.58
N TRP A 227 -27.99 -15.46 -18.70
CA TRP A 227 -27.75 -14.06 -18.41
C TRP A 227 -28.30 -13.69 -17.03
N THR A 228 -27.67 -12.72 -16.38
CA THR A 228 -28.17 -12.05 -15.16
C THR A 228 -28.22 -10.54 -15.37
N SER A 229 -29.16 -9.86 -14.71
CA SER A 229 -29.41 -8.42 -14.86
C SER A 229 -29.95 -7.83 -13.54
N VAL A 230 -29.07 -7.41 -12.64
CA VAL A 230 -29.46 -6.97 -11.28
C VAL A 230 -28.66 -5.71 -10.90
N ALA A 231 -29.33 -4.70 -10.32
CA ALA A 231 -28.71 -3.43 -9.93
C ALA A 231 -27.90 -2.76 -11.08
N GLY A 232 -28.40 -2.89 -12.31
CA GLY A 232 -27.75 -2.41 -13.54
C GLY A 232 -26.58 -3.28 -14.04
N ASN A 233 -26.17 -4.32 -13.31
CA ASN A 233 -25.08 -5.20 -13.70
C ASN A 233 -25.61 -6.34 -14.59
N TYR A 234 -25.33 -6.24 -15.89
CA TYR A 234 -25.69 -7.26 -16.88
C TYR A 234 -24.49 -8.17 -17.19
N ASN A 235 -24.67 -9.48 -17.05
CA ASN A 235 -23.62 -10.47 -17.28
C ASN A 235 -24.12 -11.62 -18.16
N ASN A 236 -23.28 -12.09 -19.09
CA ASN A 236 -23.53 -13.27 -19.92
C ASN A 236 -22.59 -14.41 -19.54
N PHE A 237 -23.12 -15.49 -18.95
CA PHE A 237 -22.35 -16.67 -18.57
C PHE A 237 -22.67 -17.86 -19.49
N LEU A 238 -21.64 -18.55 -19.98
CA LEU A 238 -21.78 -19.83 -20.67
C LEU A 238 -21.18 -20.94 -19.81
N ILE A 239 -22.03 -21.85 -19.34
CA ILE A 239 -21.65 -23.06 -18.60
C ILE A 239 -21.46 -24.19 -19.61
N THR A 240 -20.27 -24.74 -19.71
CA THR A 240 -19.96 -25.86 -20.62
C THR A 240 -19.43 -27.05 -19.83
N GLY A 241 -20.14 -28.18 -19.88
CA GLY A 241 -19.68 -29.44 -19.31
C GLY A 241 -18.65 -30.15 -20.20
N HIS A 242 -17.74 -30.91 -19.58
CA HIS A 242 -16.58 -31.51 -20.29
C HIS A 242 -16.92 -32.82 -21.02
N ASP A 243 -18.07 -33.41 -20.71
CA ASP A 243 -18.65 -34.61 -21.31
C ASP A 243 -20.18 -34.46 -21.45
N ALA A 244 -20.89 -35.53 -21.81
CA ALA A 244 -22.34 -35.49 -22.01
C ALA A 244 -23.07 -34.92 -20.78
N THR A 245 -23.63 -33.70 -20.92
CA THR A 245 -24.10 -32.91 -19.78
C THR A 245 -25.58 -32.59 -19.88
N THR A 246 -26.29 -32.67 -18.74
CA THR A 246 -27.70 -32.32 -18.61
C THR A 246 -27.92 -31.30 -17.50
N PHE A 247 -28.72 -30.27 -17.80
CA PHE A 247 -29.01 -29.16 -16.91
C PHE A 247 -30.42 -29.33 -16.31
N SER A 248 -30.50 -29.72 -15.04
CA SER A 248 -31.77 -29.87 -14.34
C SER A 248 -32.24 -28.51 -13.79
N ASN A 249 -33.54 -28.24 -13.87
CA ASN A 249 -34.19 -27.03 -13.35
C ASN A 249 -33.63 -25.69 -13.93
N ALA A 250 -33.19 -25.69 -15.19
CA ALA A 250 -32.53 -24.55 -15.87
C ALA A 250 -33.24 -23.20 -15.71
N ASN A 251 -34.58 -23.20 -15.72
CA ASN A 251 -35.41 -21.99 -15.63
C ASN A 251 -35.58 -21.45 -14.19
N THR A 252 -35.05 -22.15 -13.19
CA THR A 252 -35.17 -21.80 -11.77
C THR A 252 -33.92 -21.08 -11.25
N ALA A 253 -33.96 -20.62 -10.01
CA ALA A 253 -32.82 -20.02 -9.32
C ALA A 253 -31.67 -21.00 -9.02
N THR A 254 -31.90 -22.31 -9.14
CA THR A 254 -30.98 -23.37 -8.69
C THR A 254 -30.91 -24.50 -9.71
N ILE A 255 -29.84 -24.50 -10.51
CA ILE A 255 -29.66 -25.31 -11.71
C ILE A 255 -28.63 -26.41 -11.45
N GLY A 256 -29.01 -27.68 -11.57
CA GLY A 256 -28.08 -28.80 -11.40
C GLY A 256 -27.31 -29.09 -12.68
N VAL A 257 -25.98 -29.25 -12.59
CA VAL A 257 -25.11 -29.59 -13.72
C VAL A 257 -24.66 -31.04 -13.58
N ASN A 258 -25.26 -31.92 -14.39
CA ASN A 258 -25.15 -33.37 -14.23
C ASN A 258 -24.41 -33.98 -15.43
N ASN A 259 -23.21 -34.50 -15.19
CA ASN A 259 -22.39 -35.22 -16.17
C ASN A 259 -21.47 -36.25 -15.47
N THR A 260 -20.82 -37.13 -16.24
CA THR A 260 -20.04 -38.25 -15.66
C THR A 260 -18.63 -37.83 -15.24
N SER A 261 -18.05 -36.81 -15.87
CA SER A 261 -16.73 -36.29 -15.48
C SER A 261 -16.75 -35.46 -14.19
N LYS A 262 -17.93 -34.98 -13.79
CA LYS A 262 -18.16 -33.99 -12.73
C LYS A 262 -17.45 -32.66 -12.95
N ARG A 263 -17.27 -32.27 -14.22
CA ARG A 263 -16.53 -31.06 -14.63
C ARG A 263 -17.36 -30.14 -15.48
N MET A 264 -17.17 -28.85 -15.26
CA MET A 264 -17.69 -27.79 -16.11
C MET A 264 -16.71 -26.62 -16.15
N THR A 265 -16.89 -25.76 -17.13
CA THR A 265 -16.24 -24.45 -17.21
C THR A 265 -17.31 -23.38 -17.17
N VAL A 266 -17.12 -22.38 -16.30
CA VAL A 266 -17.87 -21.12 -16.36
C VAL A 266 -17.11 -20.20 -17.30
N THR A 267 -17.79 -19.68 -18.31
CA THR A 267 -17.24 -18.66 -19.21
C THR A 267 -17.99 -17.35 -19.00
N LEU A 268 -17.30 -16.24 -18.76
CA LEU A 268 -17.85 -14.91 -18.93
C LEU A 268 -17.70 -14.53 -20.41
N LEU A 269 -18.81 -14.47 -21.14
CA LEU A 269 -18.81 -14.05 -22.54
C LEU A 269 -18.63 -12.52 -22.62
N PRO A 270 -17.79 -12.01 -23.55
CA PRO A 270 -17.46 -10.58 -23.64
C PRO A 270 -18.57 -9.76 -24.32
N GLN A 271 -19.77 -9.78 -23.73
CA GLN A 271 -20.91 -8.99 -24.16
C GLN A 271 -21.72 -8.54 -22.93
N ILE A 272 -21.70 -7.23 -22.68
CA ILE A 272 -22.29 -6.60 -21.47
C ILE A 272 -23.75 -6.14 -21.67
N SER A 273 -24.38 -6.45 -22.80
CA SER A 273 -25.80 -6.17 -23.04
C SER A 273 -26.39 -7.09 -24.11
N GLY A 274 -27.63 -7.51 -23.91
CA GLY A 274 -28.33 -8.42 -24.83
C GLY A 274 -27.71 -9.82 -24.93
N THR A 275 -28.24 -10.64 -25.84
CA THR A 275 -27.85 -12.04 -25.99
C THR A 275 -26.62 -12.23 -26.88
N PRO A 276 -25.64 -13.08 -26.49
CA PRO A 276 -24.47 -13.41 -27.29
C PRO A 276 -24.81 -14.05 -28.64
N SER A 277 -24.01 -13.73 -29.66
CA SER A 277 -24.18 -14.33 -30.99
C SER A 277 -23.80 -15.82 -30.99
N THR A 278 -24.41 -16.61 -31.86
CA THR A 278 -24.11 -18.05 -31.99
C THR A 278 -22.64 -18.31 -32.29
N ALA A 279 -21.99 -17.44 -33.07
CA ALA A 279 -20.55 -17.53 -33.34
C ALA A 279 -19.71 -17.32 -32.06
N MET A 280 -20.00 -16.28 -31.26
CA MET A 280 -19.31 -16.06 -29.98
C MET A 280 -19.50 -17.25 -29.03
N ILE A 281 -20.72 -17.80 -28.96
CA ILE A 281 -21.01 -18.97 -28.11
C ILE A 281 -20.21 -20.19 -28.58
N GLN A 282 -20.11 -20.43 -29.89
CA GLN A 282 -19.38 -21.56 -30.45
C GLN A 282 -17.86 -21.42 -30.27
N ASP A 283 -17.29 -20.26 -30.59
CA ASP A 283 -15.86 -19.98 -30.47
C ASP A 283 -15.39 -20.08 -29.01
N PHE A 284 -16.16 -19.56 -28.05
CA PHE A 284 -15.83 -19.69 -26.63
C PHE A 284 -16.09 -21.11 -26.09
N ALA A 285 -17.12 -21.82 -26.56
CA ALA A 285 -17.35 -23.22 -26.19
C ALA A 285 -16.23 -24.15 -26.67
N GLN A 286 -15.63 -23.88 -27.84
CA GLN A 286 -14.54 -24.67 -28.42
C GLN A 286 -13.33 -24.80 -27.48
N TYR A 287 -12.98 -23.70 -26.78
CA TYR A 287 -11.86 -23.69 -25.84
C TYR A 287 -12.27 -23.90 -24.38
N ALA A 288 -13.57 -23.86 -24.04
CA ALA A 288 -14.05 -24.02 -22.67
C ALA A 288 -13.64 -25.38 -22.04
N THR A 289 -13.52 -26.45 -22.83
CA THR A 289 -13.06 -27.77 -22.34
C THR A 289 -11.53 -27.90 -22.27
N GLN A 290 -10.79 -26.95 -22.86
CA GLN A 290 -9.32 -26.90 -22.84
C GLN A 290 -8.84 -26.32 -21.50
N ARG A 291 -8.99 -27.09 -20.42
CA ARG A 291 -8.63 -26.65 -19.05
C ARG A 291 -7.21 -26.11 -19.00
N VAL A 292 -7.03 -24.99 -18.32
CA VAL A 292 -5.71 -24.48 -17.89
C VAL A 292 -5.56 -24.74 -16.38
N SER A 293 -4.39 -25.20 -15.96
CA SER A 293 -3.99 -25.29 -14.55
C SER A 293 -2.95 -24.23 -14.18
N ALA A 294 -2.06 -23.86 -15.10
CA ALA A 294 -0.95 -22.94 -14.87
C ALA A 294 -0.75 -21.95 -16.03
N VAL A 295 -0.24 -20.76 -15.70
CA VAL A 295 0.36 -19.83 -16.65
C VAL A 295 1.78 -19.53 -16.18
N ASP A 296 2.76 -19.94 -16.97
CA ASP A 296 4.17 -19.57 -16.76
C ASP A 296 4.40 -18.18 -17.39
N ILE A 297 4.98 -17.25 -16.65
CA ILE A 297 5.28 -15.88 -17.11
C ILE A 297 6.78 -15.61 -16.95
N THR A 298 7.53 -15.74 -18.04
CA THR A 298 9.00 -15.60 -18.03
C THR A 298 9.45 -14.35 -18.77
N TYR A 299 10.50 -13.69 -18.26
CA TYR A 299 11.12 -12.52 -18.89
C TYR A 299 12.49 -12.85 -19.48
N SER A 300 12.97 -11.97 -20.36
CA SER A 300 14.35 -11.94 -20.84
C SER A 300 14.77 -10.50 -21.15
N VAL A 301 16.05 -10.17 -20.93
CA VAL A 301 16.59 -8.81 -21.14
C VAL A 301 17.57 -8.81 -22.31
N ASN A 302 17.33 -7.94 -23.30
CA ASN A 302 18.26 -7.69 -24.40
C ASN A 302 19.39 -6.76 -23.92
N ARG A 303 20.58 -7.30 -23.66
CA ARG A 303 21.70 -6.53 -23.07
C ARG A 303 22.28 -5.43 -23.97
N THR A 304 21.93 -5.39 -25.26
CA THR A 304 22.38 -4.33 -26.17
C THR A 304 21.46 -3.09 -26.10
N THR A 305 20.22 -3.24 -25.63
CA THR A 305 19.20 -2.18 -25.63
C THR A 305 18.43 -2.04 -24.31
N SER A 306 18.75 -2.86 -23.32
CA SER A 306 18.04 -3.06 -22.06
C SER A 306 16.53 -3.39 -22.17
N LYS A 307 15.98 -3.60 -23.38
CA LYS A 307 14.56 -3.94 -23.59
C LYS A 307 14.23 -5.32 -23.00
N VAL A 308 13.04 -5.44 -22.45
CA VAL A 308 12.57 -6.64 -21.73
C VAL A 308 11.44 -7.30 -22.51
N THR A 309 11.62 -8.56 -22.90
CA THR A 309 10.56 -9.38 -23.50
C THR A 309 9.95 -10.29 -22.44
N VAL A 310 8.67 -10.07 -22.13
CA VAL A 310 7.85 -10.90 -21.23
C VAL A 310 7.08 -11.91 -22.06
N SER A 311 6.90 -13.13 -21.56
CA SER A 311 6.32 -14.27 -22.29
C SER A 311 5.41 -15.12 -21.40
N HIS A 312 4.13 -15.20 -21.76
CA HIS A 312 3.10 -15.98 -21.08
C HIS A 312 2.90 -17.34 -21.80
N LYS A 313 2.76 -18.43 -21.05
CA LYS A 313 2.49 -19.78 -21.59
C LYS A 313 1.42 -20.50 -20.79
N TYR A 314 0.30 -20.80 -21.43
CA TYR A 314 -0.86 -21.47 -20.85
C TYR A 314 -0.64 -22.99 -20.85
N LYS A 315 -0.89 -23.63 -19.71
CA LYS A 315 -0.57 -25.04 -19.47
C LYS A 315 -1.65 -25.82 -18.72
N PHE A 316 -1.70 -27.11 -18.99
CA PHE A 316 -2.38 -28.12 -18.19
C PHE A 316 -1.43 -29.29 -17.91
N ASN A 317 -1.25 -29.66 -16.65
CA ASN A 317 -0.33 -30.74 -16.25
C ASN A 317 1.06 -30.61 -16.90
N ASN A 318 1.62 -29.40 -16.87
CA ASN A 318 2.87 -28.96 -17.53
C ASN A 318 2.91 -28.98 -19.08
N THR A 319 1.91 -29.55 -19.76
CA THR A 319 1.77 -29.50 -21.22
C THR A 319 1.15 -28.18 -21.67
N ALA A 320 1.61 -27.59 -22.77
CA ALA A 320 1.04 -26.36 -23.32
C ALA A 320 -0.39 -26.59 -23.85
N VAL A 321 -1.31 -25.66 -23.60
CA VAL A 321 -2.73 -25.76 -23.99
C VAL A 321 -3.17 -24.48 -24.69
N THR A 322 -3.78 -24.62 -25.86
CA THR A 322 -4.43 -23.51 -26.57
C THR A 322 -5.77 -23.19 -25.91
N THR A 323 -5.93 -21.95 -25.46
CA THR A 323 -7.15 -21.44 -24.84
C THR A 323 -7.52 -20.07 -25.43
N MET A 324 -8.68 -19.53 -25.07
CA MET A 324 -9.05 -18.14 -25.39
C MET A 324 -8.43 -17.20 -24.35
N ALA A 325 -7.17 -16.82 -24.56
CA ALA A 325 -6.40 -15.98 -23.65
C ALA A 325 -6.77 -14.50 -23.83
N GLY A 326 -7.22 -13.84 -22.76
CA GLY A 326 -7.35 -12.38 -22.74
C GLY A 326 -6.00 -11.71 -22.49
N MET A 327 -5.68 -10.73 -23.32
CA MET A 327 -4.52 -9.86 -23.20
C MET A 327 -4.98 -8.50 -22.69
N LEU A 328 -4.38 -8.01 -21.61
CA LEU A 328 -4.58 -6.63 -21.12
C LEU A 328 -3.93 -5.61 -22.09
N PRO A 329 -4.30 -4.31 -22.02
CA PRO A 329 -3.75 -3.24 -22.86
C PRO A 329 -2.22 -3.26 -23.03
N MET A 330 -1.44 -3.27 -21.94
CA MET A 330 0.03 -3.33 -22.01
C MET A 330 0.54 -4.50 -22.86
N ALA A 331 -0.13 -5.66 -22.78
CA ALA A 331 0.28 -6.85 -23.48
C ALA A 331 -0.06 -6.79 -24.99
N TRP A 332 -1.29 -6.42 -25.39
CA TRP A 332 -1.65 -6.40 -26.81
C TRP A 332 -1.10 -5.18 -27.57
N LYS A 333 -0.86 -4.05 -26.89
CA LYS A 333 -0.20 -2.87 -27.48
C LYS A 333 1.28 -3.14 -27.81
N ASN A 334 1.94 -4.01 -27.04
CA ASN A 334 3.38 -4.32 -27.17
C ASN A 334 3.68 -5.74 -27.73
N SER A 335 2.69 -6.41 -28.33
CA SER A 335 2.82 -7.78 -28.88
C SER A 335 2.49 -7.85 -30.37
N THR A 336 3.05 -8.85 -31.05
CA THR A 336 2.68 -9.25 -32.42
C THR A 336 1.67 -10.41 -32.46
N GLN A 337 1.17 -10.86 -31.31
CA GLN A 337 0.12 -11.90 -31.23
C GLN A 337 -1.18 -11.40 -31.88
N ALA A 338 -1.67 -12.12 -32.88
CA ALA A 338 -2.97 -11.84 -33.48
C ALA A 338 -4.11 -12.07 -32.45
N VAL A 339 -4.99 -11.08 -32.32
CA VAL A 339 -6.20 -11.13 -31.50
C VAL A 339 -7.43 -11.45 -32.37
N SER A 340 -8.47 -11.99 -31.73
CA SER A 340 -9.79 -12.17 -32.33
C SER A 340 -10.57 -10.84 -32.35
N ASN A 341 -11.77 -10.88 -32.95
CA ASN A 341 -12.72 -9.76 -32.90
C ASN A 341 -13.35 -9.56 -31.50
N TYR A 342 -13.11 -10.46 -30.55
CA TYR A 342 -13.70 -10.42 -29.21
C TYR A 342 -12.85 -9.61 -28.25
N LYS A 343 -13.51 -8.70 -27.51
CA LYS A 343 -12.89 -7.77 -26.56
C LYS A 343 -13.91 -7.27 -25.53
N VAL A 344 -13.44 -6.81 -24.38
CA VAL A 344 -14.30 -6.23 -23.33
C VAL A 344 -13.54 -5.19 -22.50
N ARG A 345 -14.21 -4.13 -22.00
CA ARG A 345 -13.60 -3.17 -21.06
C ARG A 345 -13.54 -3.79 -19.66
N SER A 346 -12.35 -3.89 -19.08
CA SER A 346 -12.11 -4.31 -17.70
C SER A 346 -11.58 -3.15 -16.85
N ALA A 347 -11.16 -3.44 -15.62
CA ALA A 347 -10.55 -2.48 -14.69
C ALA A 347 -9.20 -1.89 -15.18
N ARG A 348 -8.70 -2.31 -16.35
CA ARG A 348 -7.41 -1.89 -16.93
C ARG A 348 -7.52 -1.24 -18.31
N GLY A 349 -8.72 -1.16 -18.88
CA GLY A 349 -8.94 -0.78 -20.28
C GLY A 349 -9.52 -1.93 -21.10
N ILE A 350 -9.26 -1.98 -22.40
CA ILE A 350 -9.81 -3.04 -23.26
C ILE A 350 -8.96 -4.31 -23.22
N THR A 351 -9.49 -5.37 -22.61
CA THR A 351 -8.97 -6.74 -22.71
C THR A 351 -9.39 -7.34 -24.06
N LYS A 352 -8.42 -7.85 -24.84
CA LYS A 352 -8.66 -8.46 -26.17
C LYS A 352 -8.32 -9.95 -26.14
N PHE A 353 -9.15 -10.78 -26.75
CA PHE A 353 -8.99 -12.25 -26.65
C PHE A 353 -8.26 -12.84 -27.86
N ALA A 354 -7.36 -13.79 -27.63
CA ALA A 354 -6.62 -14.52 -28.65
C ALA A 354 -6.67 -16.04 -28.39
N ALA A 355 -6.98 -16.82 -29.43
CA ALA A 355 -6.91 -18.28 -29.37
C ALA A 355 -5.45 -18.75 -29.49
N THR A 356 -4.76 -18.91 -28.35
CA THR A 356 -3.32 -19.24 -28.32
C THR A 356 -2.93 -20.09 -27.11
N ASN A 357 -1.76 -20.72 -27.15
CA ASN A 357 -1.12 -21.38 -26.00
C ASN A 357 -0.07 -20.49 -25.31
N GLY A 358 0.18 -19.29 -25.83
CA GLY A 358 1.07 -18.31 -25.24
C GLY A 358 1.24 -17.06 -26.10
N PHE A 359 1.79 -16.01 -25.52
CA PHE A 359 2.14 -14.77 -26.23
C PHE A 359 3.35 -14.11 -25.58
N SER A 360 4.01 -13.22 -26.31
CA SER A 360 5.11 -12.41 -25.81
C SER A 360 4.91 -10.95 -26.17
N TYR A 361 5.31 -10.03 -25.29
CA TYR A 361 5.35 -8.60 -25.54
C TYR A 361 6.71 -8.02 -25.10
N THR A 362 7.11 -6.89 -25.67
CA THR A 362 8.43 -6.27 -25.39
C THR A 362 8.29 -4.82 -24.98
N ILE A 363 8.79 -4.49 -23.79
CA ILE A 363 8.77 -3.16 -23.20
C ILE A 363 10.20 -2.58 -23.06
N PRO A 364 10.35 -1.24 -23.10
CA PRO A 364 11.64 -0.59 -22.86
C PRO A 364 11.98 -0.53 -21.36
N PHE A 365 13.25 -0.25 -21.06
CA PHE A 365 13.75 0.07 -19.72
C PHE A 365 14.29 1.49 -19.70
N VAL A 366 14.10 2.22 -18.59
CA VAL A 366 14.40 3.65 -18.46
C VAL A 366 15.90 3.96 -18.41
N GLY A 367 16.65 3.09 -17.73
CA GLY A 367 17.96 3.42 -17.18
C GLY A 367 17.84 4.01 -15.77
N VAL A 368 18.84 3.75 -14.92
CA VAL A 368 18.92 4.26 -13.53
C VAL A 368 20.33 4.72 -13.22
N LEU A 369 20.53 5.65 -12.28
CA LEU A 369 21.86 6.10 -11.81
C LEU A 369 21.98 6.01 -10.28
N PRO A 370 23.20 6.01 -9.70
CA PRO A 370 23.38 6.07 -8.24
C PRO A 370 23.11 7.45 -7.61
N TYR A 371 23.22 8.52 -8.38
CA TYR A 371 22.92 9.93 -8.05
C TYR A 371 23.00 10.74 -9.38
N LEU A 372 22.74 12.04 -9.37
CA LEU A 372 22.98 12.92 -10.53
C LEU A 372 24.43 13.47 -10.51
N PRO A 373 25.15 13.61 -11.65
CA PRO A 373 26.52 14.13 -11.64
C PRO A 373 26.60 15.62 -11.29
N GLU A 374 27.60 15.96 -10.47
CA GLU A 374 27.82 17.29 -9.87
C GLU A 374 28.35 18.36 -10.84
N ASN A 375 28.82 17.95 -12.01
CA ASN A 375 29.45 18.82 -13.01
C ASN A 375 28.49 19.28 -14.12
N ILE A 376 27.19 19.33 -13.80
CA ILE A 376 26.11 19.59 -14.76
C ILE A 376 25.24 20.80 -14.38
N GLY A 377 24.81 20.91 -13.11
CA GLY A 377 23.95 22.01 -12.65
C GLY A 377 24.69 23.35 -12.47
N ASP A 378 23.97 24.47 -12.63
CA ASP A 378 24.48 25.83 -12.44
C ASP A 378 24.12 26.43 -11.06
N TYR A 379 24.23 25.61 -10.00
CA TYR A 379 23.96 25.99 -8.61
C TYR A 379 25.14 26.73 -7.95
N ASP A 380 24.89 27.48 -6.87
CA ASP A 380 25.99 27.96 -6.01
C ASP A 380 26.54 26.81 -5.17
N ALA A 381 27.78 26.43 -5.46
CA ALA A 381 28.49 25.37 -4.74
C ALA A 381 28.64 25.67 -3.24
N ASN A 382 28.68 26.94 -2.81
CA ASN A 382 28.73 27.28 -1.39
C ASN A 382 27.38 27.06 -0.72
N GLN A 383 26.28 27.42 -1.39
CA GLN A 383 24.91 27.21 -0.88
C GLN A 383 24.57 25.72 -0.78
N LEU A 384 24.96 24.91 -1.77
CA LEU A 384 24.80 23.46 -1.71
C LEU A 384 25.60 22.85 -0.55
N LYS A 385 26.86 23.26 -0.37
CA LYS A 385 27.69 22.83 0.77
C LYS A 385 27.09 23.25 2.11
N ALA A 386 26.54 24.46 2.20
CA ALA A 386 25.85 24.93 3.39
C ALA A 386 24.64 24.07 3.77
N PHE A 387 23.86 23.55 2.80
CA PHE A 387 22.76 22.61 3.10
C PHE A 387 23.24 21.23 3.57
N VAL A 388 24.35 20.73 3.03
CA VAL A 388 24.98 19.49 3.54
C VAL A 388 25.44 19.69 4.98
N THR A 389 26.12 20.81 5.27
CA THR A 389 26.53 21.18 6.63
C THR A 389 25.34 21.42 7.56
N GLU A 390 24.24 22.04 7.09
CA GLU A 390 22.99 22.24 7.85
C GLU A 390 22.42 20.90 8.34
N PHE A 391 22.37 19.89 7.46
CA PHE A 391 21.91 18.55 7.82
C PHE A 391 22.87 17.84 8.78
N VAL A 392 24.17 17.83 8.46
CA VAL A 392 25.20 17.13 9.26
C VAL A 392 25.34 17.71 10.66
N ASN A 393 25.15 19.02 10.83
CA ASN A 393 25.20 19.70 12.13
C ASN A 393 24.02 19.36 13.08
N GLN A 394 22.95 18.72 12.58
CA GLN A 394 21.87 18.21 13.45
C GLN A 394 22.37 17.03 14.32
N GLY A 395 23.40 16.32 13.86
CA GLY A 395 24.06 15.25 14.60
C GLY A 395 23.36 13.89 14.53
N PRO A 396 24.02 12.84 15.06
CA PRO A 396 23.64 11.44 14.88
C PRO A 396 22.28 11.07 15.47
N ASN A 397 21.76 11.86 16.43
CA ASN A 397 20.52 11.57 17.15
C ASN A 397 19.29 12.25 16.52
N ALA A 398 19.47 13.16 15.55
CA ALA A 398 18.40 13.98 14.99
C ALA A 398 18.02 13.60 13.55
N TRP A 399 18.96 13.06 12.77
CA TRP A 399 18.69 12.68 11.37
C TRP A 399 17.79 11.43 11.24
N ASN A 400 17.81 10.55 12.24
CA ASN A 400 16.86 9.44 12.39
C ASN A 400 16.47 9.23 13.86
N ASP A 401 15.21 9.50 14.19
CA ASP A 401 14.58 9.23 15.49
C ASP A 401 13.62 8.02 15.43
N LYS A 402 13.62 7.27 14.32
CA LYS A 402 12.62 6.23 14.00
C LYS A 402 13.14 4.81 14.22
N THR A 403 12.27 3.95 14.72
CA THR A 403 12.53 2.51 14.98
C THR A 403 11.70 1.56 14.12
N ASP A 404 10.74 2.07 13.33
CA ASP A 404 9.94 1.28 12.39
C ASP A 404 10.58 1.22 11.00
N THR A 405 10.26 0.16 10.26
CA THR A 405 10.86 -0.11 8.95
C THR A 405 10.50 0.90 7.85
N TYR A 406 9.39 1.64 7.93
CA TYR A 406 9.04 2.64 6.90
C TYR A 406 9.76 3.97 7.12
N TRP A 407 9.56 4.61 8.27
CA TRP A 407 10.08 5.96 8.48
C TRP A 407 11.60 5.97 8.68
N ALA A 408 12.17 4.94 9.32
CA ALA A 408 13.62 4.76 9.33
C ALA A 408 14.14 4.50 7.90
N GLY A 409 13.41 3.73 7.09
CA GLY A 409 13.68 3.55 5.65
C GLY A 409 13.78 4.87 4.89
N LYS A 410 12.76 5.75 4.97
CA LYS A 410 12.80 7.09 4.36
C LYS A 410 14.01 7.91 4.80
N ASN A 411 14.38 7.86 6.09
CA ASN A 411 15.60 8.49 6.59
C ASN A 411 16.89 7.87 6.01
N TYR A 412 16.94 6.55 5.79
CA TYR A 412 18.08 5.89 5.15
C TYR A 412 18.20 6.25 3.66
N GLY A 413 17.06 6.38 2.96
CA GLY A 413 17.01 6.79 1.56
C GLY A 413 17.58 8.20 1.33
N LYS A 414 17.06 9.20 2.06
CA LYS A 414 17.50 10.60 1.89
C LYS A 414 18.98 10.81 2.25
N VAL A 415 19.48 10.09 3.25
CA VAL A 415 20.90 10.16 3.62
C VAL A 415 21.80 9.44 2.62
N ALA A 416 21.31 8.44 1.88
CA ALA A 416 22.06 7.85 0.77
C ALA A 416 22.26 8.83 -0.40
N GLU A 417 21.21 9.55 -0.81
CA GLU A 417 21.35 10.61 -1.83
C GLU A 417 22.26 11.75 -1.33
N LEU A 418 22.07 12.19 -0.07
CA LEU A 418 22.90 13.24 0.53
C LEU A 418 24.38 12.85 0.63
N ALA A 419 24.70 11.62 1.02
CA ALA A 419 26.08 11.13 1.09
C ALA A 419 26.75 11.05 -0.28
N ALA A 420 25.99 10.70 -1.33
CA ALA A 420 26.48 10.69 -2.70
C ALA A 420 26.79 12.11 -3.19
N ILE A 421 25.89 13.08 -2.96
CA ILE A 421 26.06 14.50 -3.29
C ILE A 421 27.22 15.13 -2.50
N ALA A 422 27.30 14.89 -1.19
CA ALA A 422 28.39 15.40 -0.36
C ALA A 422 29.75 14.94 -0.90
N ARG A 423 29.87 13.66 -1.29
CA ARG A 423 31.12 13.12 -1.84
C ARG A 423 31.47 13.72 -3.20
N SER A 424 30.49 13.93 -4.06
CA SER A 424 30.73 14.46 -5.41
C SER A 424 31.23 15.91 -5.38
N ILE A 425 30.66 16.76 -4.51
CA ILE A 425 31.09 18.17 -4.34
C ILE A 425 32.36 18.33 -3.46
N GLY A 426 33.01 17.23 -3.09
CA GLY A 426 34.28 17.20 -2.35
C GLY A 426 34.16 17.32 -0.83
N MET A 427 32.96 17.24 -0.25
CA MET A 427 32.72 17.16 1.19
C MET A 427 32.91 15.72 1.68
N THR A 428 34.13 15.20 1.51
CA THR A 428 34.45 13.79 1.77
C THR A 428 34.26 13.40 3.24
N ALA A 429 34.57 14.29 4.18
CA ALA A 429 34.46 14.01 5.61
C ALA A 429 32.98 13.89 6.05
N GLU A 430 32.14 14.80 5.56
CA GLU A 430 30.70 14.79 5.75
C GLU A 430 30.05 13.58 5.07
N ALA A 431 30.48 13.24 3.86
CA ALA A 431 30.04 12.03 3.16
C ALA A 431 30.46 10.74 3.89
N ASP A 432 31.67 10.68 4.44
CA ASP A 432 32.14 9.55 5.26
C ASP A 432 31.34 9.45 6.58
N GLN A 433 31.01 10.59 7.20
CA GLN A 433 30.16 10.65 8.39
C GLN A 433 28.74 10.12 8.10
N LEU A 434 28.09 10.57 7.02
CA LEU A 434 26.76 10.11 6.61
C LEU A 434 26.76 8.60 6.27
N ILE A 435 27.79 8.11 5.56
CA ILE A 435 27.97 6.67 5.30
C ILE A 435 28.18 5.89 6.62
N ASN A 436 28.90 6.45 7.59
CA ASN A 436 29.09 5.82 8.90
C ASN A 436 27.80 5.80 9.74
N TRP A 437 26.91 6.80 9.60
CA TRP A 437 25.58 6.78 10.21
C TRP A 437 24.68 5.70 9.60
N LEU A 438 24.59 5.61 8.26
CA LEU A 438 23.88 4.51 7.57
C LEU A 438 24.44 3.14 7.94
N LYS A 439 25.78 3.02 8.01
CA LYS A 439 26.45 1.80 8.47
C LYS A 439 26.10 1.47 9.92
N GLY A 440 25.94 2.43 10.81
CA GLY A 440 25.52 2.18 12.20
C GLY A 440 24.13 1.56 12.23
N GLU A 441 23.16 2.26 11.66
CA GLU A 441 21.75 1.86 11.63
C GLU A 441 21.50 0.52 10.94
N LEU A 442 22.03 0.31 9.73
CA LEU A 442 21.82 -0.96 9.02
C LEU A 442 22.52 -2.14 9.72
N GLN A 443 23.64 -1.91 10.42
CA GLN A 443 24.27 -2.99 11.20
C GLN A 443 23.50 -3.31 12.47
N ASP A 444 22.80 -2.35 13.06
CA ASP A 444 21.84 -2.58 14.16
C ASP A 444 20.72 -3.51 13.68
N TRP A 445 19.95 -3.05 12.70
CA TRP A 445 18.87 -3.82 12.05
C TRP A 445 19.28 -5.22 11.57
N PHE A 446 20.51 -5.39 11.11
CA PHE A 446 21.01 -6.66 10.58
C PHE A 446 21.51 -7.65 11.65
N ARG A 447 21.32 -7.39 12.95
CA ARG A 447 21.64 -8.33 14.04
C ARG A 447 20.45 -8.43 14.99
N ALA A 448 19.70 -9.53 14.94
CA ALA A 448 18.60 -9.80 15.87
C ALA A 448 19.03 -10.15 17.31
N ASN A 449 20.32 -10.18 17.59
CA ASN A 449 20.90 -10.32 18.91
C ASN A 449 22.20 -9.50 18.99
N THR A 450 22.14 -8.38 19.71
CA THR A 450 23.27 -7.49 19.99
C THR A 450 23.76 -7.61 21.43
N ASN A 451 22.88 -7.94 22.38
CA ASN A 451 23.15 -7.93 23.83
C ASN A 451 23.12 -9.31 24.52
N GLY A 452 23.07 -10.40 23.77
CA GLY A 452 23.05 -11.78 24.28
C GLY A 452 21.65 -12.43 24.32
N SER A 453 20.59 -11.65 24.14
CA SER A 453 19.21 -12.11 23.89
C SER A 453 18.72 -11.68 22.51
N VAL A 454 17.56 -12.15 22.06
CA VAL A 454 16.85 -11.48 20.96
C VAL A 454 16.59 -10.03 21.40
N ASP A 455 16.78 -9.08 20.49
CA ASP A 455 16.50 -7.66 20.76
C ASP A 455 14.98 -7.36 20.67
N THR A 456 14.54 -6.19 21.13
CA THR A 456 13.11 -5.83 21.21
C THR A 456 12.63 -4.89 20.10
N THR A 457 13.57 -4.20 19.44
CA THR A 457 13.35 -3.28 18.31
C THR A 457 14.57 -3.34 17.38
N LYS A 458 14.46 -2.77 16.17
CA LYS A 458 15.46 -2.82 15.09
C LYS A 458 16.05 -4.23 14.84
N TYR A 459 15.19 -5.20 14.53
CA TYR A 459 15.64 -6.54 14.13
C TYR A 459 14.72 -7.20 13.08
N PHE A 460 15.20 -8.31 12.51
CA PHE A 460 14.44 -9.17 11.59
C PHE A 460 14.22 -10.58 12.14
N SER A 461 13.00 -11.11 11.98
CA SER A 461 12.67 -12.53 12.20
C SER A 461 12.20 -13.20 10.90
N TYR A 462 12.44 -14.50 10.73
CA TYR A 462 11.87 -15.30 9.65
C TYR A 462 10.67 -16.13 10.14
N ASP A 463 9.47 -15.90 9.59
CA ASP A 463 8.31 -16.76 9.83
C ASP A 463 8.31 -17.91 8.80
N SER A 464 8.38 -19.15 9.31
CA SER A 464 8.46 -20.38 8.53
C SER A 464 7.10 -21.01 8.17
N ASN A 465 5.98 -20.41 8.58
CA ASN A 465 4.66 -20.74 8.05
C ASN A 465 4.39 -19.90 6.79
N TRP A 466 4.72 -18.61 6.87
CA TRP A 466 4.47 -17.59 5.86
C TRP A 466 5.61 -17.40 4.87
N ASP A 467 6.74 -18.09 5.08
CA ASP A 467 7.92 -18.09 4.22
C ASP A 467 8.39 -16.66 3.94
N THR A 468 8.60 -15.88 5.02
CA THR A 468 8.69 -14.40 4.97
C THR A 468 9.56 -13.80 6.08
N LEU A 469 10.17 -12.64 5.79
CA LEU A 469 11.00 -11.88 6.72
C LEU A 469 10.23 -10.67 7.28
N LEU A 470 10.22 -10.56 8.61
CA LEU A 470 9.46 -9.55 9.37
C LEU A 470 10.44 -8.61 10.08
N GLY A 471 10.35 -7.30 9.82
CA GLY A 471 11.08 -6.29 10.56
C GLY A 471 10.29 -5.75 11.77
N TYR A 472 10.99 -5.53 12.88
CA TYR A 472 10.48 -4.93 14.13
C TYR A 472 11.30 -3.66 14.40
N ASP A 473 10.73 -2.46 14.54
CA ASP A 473 9.29 -2.22 14.64
C ASP A 473 8.54 -2.28 13.29
N GLU A 474 7.27 -2.70 13.35
CA GLU A 474 6.33 -2.59 12.22
C GLU A 474 5.66 -1.21 12.14
N SER A 475 5.21 -0.90 10.93
CA SER A 475 4.27 0.18 10.62
C SER A 475 3.39 -0.26 9.44
N PHE A 476 2.23 0.39 9.24
CA PHE A 476 1.30 0.15 8.12
C PHE A 476 0.81 -1.31 7.92
N GLY A 477 0.91 -2.15 8.97
CA GLY A 477 0.53 -3.56 8.94
C GLY A 477 1.58 -4.48 8.29
N SER A 478 2.85 -4.06 8.20
CA SER A 478 3.91 -4.82 7.55
C SER A 478 4.18 -6.19 8.20
N GLN A 479 3.75 -6.46 9.44
CA GLN A 479 3.73 -7.83 9.97
C GLN A 479 2.35 -8.46 9.80
N GLN A 480 1.31 -7.93 10.47
CA GLN A 480 0.01 -8.59 10.58
C GLN A 480 -0.71 -8.80 9.23
N GLN A 481 -0.47 -7.91 8.27
CA GLN A 481 -1.07 -7.92 6.94
C GLN A 481 -0.03 -8.27 5.85
N LEU A 482 1.25 -8.37 6.23
CA LEU A 482 2.43 -8.48 5.37
C LEU A 482 2.62 -7.33 4.37
N ASN A 483 1.93 -6.21 4.55
CA ASN A 483 1.90 -5.11 3.57
C ASN A 483 3.31 -4.55 3.28
N ASP A 484 3.49 -4.03 2.06
CA ASP A 484 4.46 -2.97 1.77
C ASP A 484 5.95 -3.29 1.98
N HIS A 485 6.31 -4.56 2.18
CA HIS A 485 7.69 -5.05 2.27
C HIS A 485 8.60 -4.47 1.18
N HIS A 486 8.13 -4.38 -0.08
CA HIS A 486 8.92 -3.78 -1.16
C HIS A 486 9.17 -2.27 -1.01
N PHE A 487 8.25 -1.50 -0.43
CA PHE A 487 8.47 -0.08 -0.15
C PHE A 487 9.46 0.07 1.02
N HIS A 488 9.16 -0.58 2.16
CA HIS A 488 9.96 -0.53 3.38
C HIS A 488 11.41 -1.01 3.13
N TYR A 489 11.57 -2.25 2.66
CA TYR A 489 12.88 -2.86 2.44
C TYR A 489 13.57 -2.31 1.18
N GLY A 490 12.83 -1.69 0.26
CA GLY A 490 13.39 -0.95 -0.88
C GLY A 490 14.34 0.16 -0.45
N TYR A 491 13.98 0.93 0.59
CA TYR A 491 14.85 1.95 1.16
C TYR A 491 16.12 1.37 1.81
N PHE A 492 16.01 0.26 2.56
CA PHE A 492 17.16 -0.43 3.14
C PHE A 492 18.15 -0.87 2.05
N VAL A 493 17.64 -1.41 0.93
CA VAL A 493 18.46 -1.82 -0.22
C VAL A 493 19.04 -0.61 -0.96
N ARG A 494 18.32 0.52 -1.08
CA ARG A 494 18.83 1.78 -1.64
C ARG A 494 20.02 2.33 -0.85
N ALA A 495 19.90 2.37 0.47
CA ALA A 495 20.93 2.84 1.38
C ALA A 495 22.13 1.88 1.43
N ALA A 496 21.88 0.57 1.52
CA ALA A 496 22.91 -0.45 1.39
C ALA A 496 23.69 -0.29 0.08
N ALA A 497 23.01 -0.12 -1.07
CA ALA A 497 23.68 0.05 -2.36
C ALA A 497 24.65 1.25 -2.37
N GLU A 498 24.34 2.36 -1.69
CA GLU A 498 25.29 3.48 -1.60
C GLU A 498 26.49 3.18 -0.70
N ILE A 499 26.28 2.54 0.47
CA ILE A 499 27.39 2.04 1.31
C ILE A 499 28.30 1.13 0.48
N CYS A 500 27.72 0.22 -0.31
CA CYS A 500 28.44 -0.77 -1.11
C CYS A 500 29.18 -0.14 -2.31
N ARG A 501 28.67 0.96 -2.85
CA ARG A 501 29.31 1.72 -3.94
C ARG A 501 30.66 2.31 -3.51
N VAL A 502 30.73 2.81 -2.28
CA VAL A 502 31.96 3.41 -1.71
C VAL A 502 32.82 2.39 -0.95
N ASP A 503 32.20 1.42 -0.27
CA ASP A 503 32.84 0.35 0.49
C ASP A 503 32.23 -1.02 0.14
N ALA A 504 32.72 -1.59 -0.96
CA ALA A 504 32.35 -2.93 -1.41
C ALA A 504 32.82 -4.06 -0.46
N SER A 505 33.60 -3.77 0.60
CA SER A 505 33.94 -4.76 1.61
C SER A 505 32.77 -5.00 2.59
N TRP A 506 31.93 -3.99 2.82
CA TRP A 506 30.78 -4.08 3.72
C TRP A 506 29.72 -5.09 3.22
N CYS A 507 29.56 -5.22 1.90
CA CYS A 507 28.73 -6.26 1.27
C CYS A 507 29.45 -7.56 0.93
N SER A 508 30.62 -7.85 1.52
CA SER A 508 31.23 -9.17 1.33
C SER A 508 30.34 -10.28 1.92
N ALA A 509 30.52 -11.51 1.45
CA ALA A 509 29.81 -12.68 1.97
C ALA A 509 30.12 -13.00 3.45
N THR A 510 31.18 -12.43 4.02
CA THR A 510 31.49 -12.54 5.46
C THR A 510 30.93 -11.38 6.28
N ASN A 511 30.49 -10.30 5.62
CA ASN A 511 29.98 -9.09 6.25
C ASN A 511 28.45 -9.03 6.04
N TYR A 512 27.89 -7.91 5.58
CA TYR A 512 26.43 -7.68 5.59
C TYR A 512 25.74 -7.91 4.24
N GLY A 513 26.48 -8.27 3.19
CA GLY A 513 25.92 -8.61 1.87
C GLY A 513 24.80 -9.66 1.92
N PRO A 514 24.96 -10.78 2.68
CA PRO A 514 23.92 -11.79 2.83
C PRO A 514 22.60 -11.29 3.44
N MET A 515 22.62 -10.22 4.25
CA MET A 515 21.41 -9.59 4.80
C MET A 515 20.72 -8.68 3.79
N VAL A 516 21.47 -7.96 2.95
CA VAL A 516 20.92 -7.19 1.83
C VAL A 516 20.28 -8.14 0.80
N ASP A 517 20.94 -9.27 0.50
CA ASP A 517 20.35 -10.33 -0.32
C ASP A 517 19.09 -10.93 0.33
N LEU A 518 19.04 -11.10 1.65
CA LEU A 518 17.87 -11.62 2.37
C LEU A 518 16.64 -10.70 2.20
N LEU A 519 16.81 -9.38 2.35
CA LEU A 519 15.75 -8.40 2.12
C LEU A 519 15.24 -8.44 0.67
N ILE A 520 16.14 -8.45 -0.31
CA ILE A 520 15.79 -8.53 -1.74
C ILE A 520 15.06 -9.84 -2.06
N ARG A 521 15.45 -10.94 -1.42
CA ARG A 521 14.83 -12.25 -1.62
C ARG A 521 13.41 -12.30 -1.05
N ASP A 522 13.14 -11.60 0.06
CA ASP A 522 11.78 -11.57 0.60
C ASP A 522 10.76 -10.95 -0.37
N TYR A 523 10.97 -9.70 -0.80
CA TYR A 523 9.99 -9.01 -1.65
C TYR A 523 10.12 -9.39 -3.15
N ALA A 524 11.29 -9.88 -3.58
CA ALA A 524 11.62 -10.14 -4.98
C ALA A 524 12.48 -11.40 -5.22
N ALA A 525 12.14 -12.54 -4.60
CA ALA A 525 12.87 -13.81 -4.77
C ALA A 525 12.98 -14.31 -6.22
N PRO A 526 14.03 -15.07 -6.58
CA PRO A 526 14.09 -15.89 -7.80
C PRO A 526 13.17 -17.14 -7.69
N ARG A 527 12.90 -17.81 -8.82
CA ARG A 527 11.93 -18.94 -8.90
C ARG A 527 12.26 -20.14 -8.02
N ASN A 528 13.55 -20.37 -7.74
CA ASN A 528 14.05 -21.53 -7.02
C ASN A 528 14.70 -21.08 -5.68
N ASP A 529 14.17 -20.03 -5.05
CA ASP A 529 14.62 -19.63 -3.72
C ASP A 529 14.25 -20.71 -2.68
N SER A 530 15.10 -20.88 -1.66
CA SER A 530 14.89 -21.89 -0.62
C SER A 530 14.04 -21.41 0.57
N MET A 531 13.69 -20.11 0.64
CA MET A 531 12.99 -19.50 1.78
C MET A 531 11.81 -18.60 1.41
N PHE A 532 11.69 -18.14 0.16
CA PHE A 532 10.73 -17.08 -0.19
C PHE A 532 9.98 -17.36 -1.49
N PRO A 533 8.69 -16.97 -1.59
CA PRO A 533 7.91 -17.12 -2.82
C PRO A 533 8.46 -16.26 -3.95
N TYR A 534 8.37 -16.78 -5.19
CA TYR A 534 8.83 -16.08 -6.39
C TYR A 534 8.16 -14.70 -6.53
N LEU A 535 8.96 -13.63 -6.46
CA LEU A 535 8.52 -12.25 -6.58
C LEU A 535 7.34 -11.87 -5.68
N ARG A 536 7.47 -11.99 -4.34
CA ARG A 536 6.35 -11.74 -3.39
C ARG A 536 5.48 -10.55 -3.78
N ASN A 537 5.98 -9.32 -3.78
CA ASN A 537 5.14 -8.13 -4.02
C ASN A 537 4.78 -7.92 -5.51
N PHE A 538 5.63 -8.32 -6.44
CA PHE A 538 5.41 -8.08 -7.88
C PHE A 538 4.55 -9.17 -8.52
N ASP A 539 3.44 -8.81 -9.16
CA ASP A 539 2.51 -9.75 -9.82
C ASP A 539 2.83 -9.85 -11.32
N PRO A 540 3.40 -10.98 -11.81
CA PRO A 540 3.76 -11.13 -13.21
C PRO A 540 2.58 -11.11 -14.17
N ALA A 541 1.35 -11.35 -13.67
CA ALA A 541 0.16 -11.38 -14.51
C ALA A 541 -0.33 -9.97 -14.87
N TYR A 542 -0.19 -9.02 -13.94
CA TYR A 542 -0.52 -7.60 -14.12
C TYR A 542 0.67 -6.75 -14.62
N GLY A 543 1.90 -7.15 -14.29
CA GLY A 543 3.13 -6.41 -14.64
C GLY A 543 3.51 -5.31 -13.65
N PHE A 544 2.86 -5.24 -12.49
CA PHE A 544 3.17 -4.30 -11.41
C PHE A 544 2.97 -4.97 -10.04
N SER A 545 3.28 -4.27 -8.97
CA SER A 545 3.28 -4.81 -7.61
C SER A 545 1.98 -4.57 -6.86
N TRP A 546 1.65 -5.45 -5.92
CA TRP A 546 0.55 -5.24 -4.98
C TRP A 546 1.11 -4.84 -3.60
N ALA A 547 0.43 -3.90 -2.95
CA ALA A 547 0.75 -3.36 -1.63
C ALA A 547 0.30 -4.30 -0.51
N SER A 548 -0.97 -4.78 -0.55
CA SER A 548 -1.51 -5.60 0.53
C SER A 548 -1.17 -7.09 0.38
N GLY A 549 -0.65 -7.68 1.46
CA GLY A 549 -0.38 -9.12 1.52
C GLY A 549 -1.65 -9.96 1.47
N HIS A 550 -2.71 -9.52 2.15
CA HIS A 550 -3.94 -10.28 2.35
C HIS A 550 -5.13 -9.90 1.44
N ALA A 551 -5.09 -8.78 0.71
CA ALA A 551 -6.15 -8.37 -0.25
C ALA A 551 -7.60 -8.48 0.30
N ASN A 552 -7.86 -8.01 1.53
CA ASN A 552 -9.12 -8.23 2.24
C ASN A 552 -10.08 -7.06 2.01
N PHE A 553 -10.39 -6.80 0.74
CA PHE A 553 -11.25 -5.70 0.33
C PHE A 553 -12.21 -6.16 -0.78
N VAL A 554 -13.40 -5.56 -0.85
CA VAL A 554 -14.39 -5.82 -1.92
C VAL A 554 -13.82 -5.43 -3.30
N LEU A 555 -12.90 -4.48 -3.33
CA LEU A 555 -12.23 -3.99 -4.54
C LEU A 555 -11.05 -4.88 -4.99
N GLY A 556 -10.72 -5.95 -4.25
CA GLY A 556 -9.56 -6.81 -4.48
C GLY A 556 -8.28 -6.29 -3.81
N ASN A 557 -7.12 -6.50 -4.45
CA ASN A 557 -5.84 -5.95 -3.97
C ASN A 557 -5.62 -4.51 -4.49
N ASN A 558 -4.67 -3.76 -3.94
CA ASN A 558 -4.35 -2.38 -4.33
C ASN A 558 -2.86 -2.08 -4.46
N ASN A 559 -2.53 -0.99 -5.15
CA ASN A 559 -1.25 -0.30 -5.06
C ASN A 559 -1.47 1.22 -5.24
N GLU A 560 -0.82 2.01 -4.40
CA GLU A 560 -0.75 3.47 -4.45
C GLU A 560 0.58 3.94 -5.07
N SER A 561 1.71 3.71 -4.39
CA SER A 561 3.04 4.26 -4.71
C SER A 561 3.81 3.44 -5.75
N THR A 562 3.70 3.77 -7.05
CA THR A 562 4.52 3.11 -8.08
C THR A 562 6.00 3.50 -8.00
N SER A 563 6.29 4.71 -7.50
CA SER A 563 7.64 5.24 -7.32
C SER A 563 8.43 4.52 -6.23
N GLU A 564 7.81 4.09 -5.13
CA GLU A 564 8.53 3.28 -4.12
C GLU A 564 8.83 1.86 -4.61
N ALA A 565 7.94 1.27 -5.43
CA ALA A 565 8.26 0.03 -6.14
C ALA A 565 9.41 0.24 -7.16
N ALA A 566 9.40 1.35 -7.91
CA ALA A 566 10.48 1.71 -8.84
C ALA A 566 11.81 1.97 -8.12
N ASN A 567 11.80 2.63 -6.94
CA ASN A 567 12.95 2.79 -6.07
C ASN A 567 13.53 1.43 -5.63
N ALA A 568 12.70 0.51 -5.14
CA ALA A 568 13.13 -0.83 -4.75
C ALA A 568 13.78 -1.60 -5.91
N TYR A 569 13.15 -1.61 -7.09
CA TYR A 569 13.65 -2.35 -8.25
C TYR A 569 14.85 -1.66 -8.93
N GLY A 570 14.94 -0.34 -8.86
CA GLY A 570 16.14 0.42 -9.22
C GLY A 570 17.31 0.12 -8.29
N ALA A 571 17.08 0.01 -6.98
CA ALA A 571 18.09 -0.35 -6.00
C ALA A 571 18.60 -1.78 -6.19
N MET A 572 17.74 -2.72 -6.60
CA MET A 572 18.16 -4.07 -7.06
C MET A 572 19.10 -4.00 -8.27
N VAL A 573 18.87 -3.09 -9.23
CA VAL A 573 19.79 -2.90 -10.36
C VAL A 573 21.13 -2.35 -9.87
N LEU A 574 21.14 -1.32 -9.00
CA LEU A 574 22.40 -0.76 -8.47
C LEU A 574 23.20 -1.81 -7.69
N TYR A 575 22.58 -2.49 -6.72
CA TYR A 575 23.22 -3.53 -5.91
C TYR A 575 23.67 -4.73 -6.78
N GLY A 576 22.89 -5.11 -7.79
CA GLY A 576 23.26 -6.12 -8.77
C GLY A 576 24.49 -5.74 -9.62
N GLN A 577 24.68 -4.45 -9.93
CA GLN A 577 25.88 -3.97 -10.61
C GLN A 577 27.10 -3.88 -9.69
N ILE A 578 26.93 -3.43 -8.44
CA ILE A 578 28.02 -3.38 -7.44
C ILE A 578 28.56 -4.78 -7.12
N THR A 579 27.66 -5.75 -6.92
CA THR A 579 28.01 -7.14 -6.59
C THR A 579 28.40 -7.99 -7.80
N ASN A 580 28.33 -7.43 -9.03
CA ASN A 580 28.43 -8.17 -10.30
C ASN A 580 27.39 -9.32 -10.43
N ASN A 581 26.30 -9.26 -9.66
CA ASN A 581 25.20 -10.21 -9.71
C ASN A 581 24.29 -9.88 -10.91
N ARG A 582 24.66 -10.41 -12.08
CA ARG A 582 23.90 -10.22 -13.32
C ARG A 582 22.47 -10.77 -13.25
N ALA A 583 22.23 -11.87 -12.52
CA ALA A 583 20.88 -12.46 -12.38
C ALA A 583 19.96 -11.61 -11.50
N LEU A 584 20.52 -10.89 -10.52
CA LEU A 584 19.82 -9.83 -9.80
C LEU A 584 19.59 -8.60 -10.69
N THR A 585 20.62 -8.16 -11.42
CA THR A 585 20.52 -7.01 -12.36
C THR A 585 19.40 -7.22 -13.38
N GLU A 586 19.39 -8.34 -14.11
CA GLU A 586 18.38 -8.63 -15.13
C GLU A 586 16.97 -8.81 -14.52
N ARG A 587 16.87 -9.19 -13.24
CA ARG A 587 15.60 -9.20 -12.49
C ARG A 587 15.13 -7.78 -12.13
N GLY A 588 16.00 -6.93 -11.60
CA GLY A 588 15.69 -5.53 -11.30
C GLY A 588 15.24 -4.76 -12.55
N ILE A 589 15.92 -4.96 -13.69
CA ILE A 589 15.54 -4.38 -14.99
C ILE A 589 14.11 -4.80 -15.38
N TYR A 590 13.75 -6.09 -15.25
CA TYR A 590 12.41 -6.57 -15.58
C TYR A 590 11.34 -5.93 -14.71
N LEU A 591 11.53 -5.91 -13.39
CA LEU A 591 10.53 -5.40 -12.45
C LEU A 591 10.33 -3.89 -12.63
N HIS A 592 11.43 -3.13 -12.75
CA HIS A 592 11.41 -1.68 -12.98
C HIS A 592 10.78 -1.30 -14.33
N ALA A 593 11.16 -1.98 -15.42
CA ALA A 593 10.58 -1.77 -16.75
C ALA A 593 9.07 -2.06 -16.78
N SER A 594 8.64 -3.11 -16.07
CA SER A 594 7.22 -3.51 -16.05
C SER A 594 6.38 -2.54 -15.21
N SER A 595 6.83 -2.17 -13.99
CA SER A 595 6.18 -1.12 -13.20
C SER A 595 6.13 0.21 -13.96
N THR A 596 7.19 0.55 -14.71
CA THR A 596 7.22 1.71 -15.61
C THR A 596 6.14 1.66 -16.68
N ALA A 597 6.04 0.55 -17.41
CA ALA A 597 5.03 0.39 -18.46
C ALA A 597 3.61 0.41 -17.87
N ALA A 598 3.39 -0.24 -16.73
CA ALA A 598 2.13 -0.25 -16.01
C ALA A 598 1.71 1.13 -15.47
N TYR A 599 2.65 1.96 -15.01
CA TYR A 599 2.39 3.34 -14.60
C TYR A 599 1.86 4.19 -15.77
N TRP A 600 2.51 4.13 -16.95
CA TRP A 600 2.06 4.88 -18.11
C TRP A 600 0.77 4.33 -18.75
N GLU A 601 0.56 3.02 -18.69
CA GLU A 601 -0.62 2.34 -19.21
C GLU A 601 -1.85 2.53 -18.30
N TYR A 602 -1.73 2.24 -17.00
CA TYR A 602 -2.87 2.10 -16.09
C TYR A 602 -3.06 3.28 -15.12
N TRP A 603 -2.00 3.91 -14.62
CA TRP A 603 -2.13 5.11 -13.75
C TRP A 603 -2.37 6.37 -14.57
N ASN A 604 -1.77 6.49 -15.76
CA ASN A 604 -1.74 7.75 -16.51
C ASN A 604 -2.45 7.71 -17.87
N ASN A 605 -2.87 6.53 -18.33
CA ASN A 605 -3.61 6.34 -19.59
C ASN A 605 -3.01 7.15 -20.75
N LEU A 606 -1.69 7.02 -20.93
CA LEU A 606 -0.89 7.87 -21.82
C LEU A 606 -1.48 7.97 -23.24
N ASP A 607 -2.06 6.89 -23.75
CA ASP A 607 -2.64 6.83 -25.09
C ASP A 607 -3.83 7.79 -25.28
N ARG A 608 -4.68 8.00 -24.26
CA ARG A 608 -5.73 9.04 -24.28
C ARG A 608 -5.11 10.42 -24.47
N PHE A 609 -4.05 10.73 -23.73
CA PHE A 609 -3.31 11.98 -23.86
C PHE A 609 -2.65 12.13 -25.24
N ARG A 610 -2.22 11.04 -25.87
CA ARG A 610 -1.75 11.01 -27.26
C ARG A 610 -2.87 11.08 -28.30
N GLY A 611 -4.12 11.25 -27.89
CA GLY A 611 -5.29 11.32 -28.79
C GLY A 611 -5.76 9.98 -29.35
N LEU A 612 -5.26 8.86 -28.84
CA LEU A 612 -5.61 7.51 -29.28
C LEU A 612 -6.90 7.05 -28.56
N GLY A 613 -8.04 7.34 -29.17
CA GLY A 613 -9.36 6.92 -28.68
C GLY A 613 -9.69 5.44 -28.94
N GLY A 614 -10.92 5.06 -28.58
CA GLY A 614 -11.45 3.71 -28.82
C GLY A 614 -10.77 2.67 -27.94
N ASP A 615 -10.19 1.63 -28.55
CA ASP A 615 -9.59 0.51 -27.80
C ASP A 615 -8.32 0.88 -27.04
N TYR A 616 -7.68 2.00 -27.37
CA TYR A 616 -6.46 2.46 -26.71
C TYR A 616 -6.74 3.22 -25.41
N ASP A 617 -7.96 3.77 -25.24
CA ASP A 617 -8.35 4.54 -24.07
C ASP A 617 -8.71 3.64 -22.88
N ASN A 618 -7.79 3.56 -21.90
CA ASN A 618 -7.90 2.63 -20.78
C ASN A 618 -8.89 3.09 -19.70
N PHE A 619 -9.03 4.40 -19.51
CA PHE A 619 -10.09 4.96 -18.67
C PHE A 619 -11.44 4.93 -19.39
N ASP A 620 -12.52 5.03 -18.63
CA ASP A 620 -13.83 5.23 -19.21
C ASP A 620 -14.00 6.68 -19.71
N ALA A 621 -14.80 6.88 -20.76
CA ALA A 621 -14.95 8.21 -21.38
C ALA A 621 -15.59 9.24 -20.44
N ALA A 622 -16.35 8.80 -19.42
CA ALA A 622 -16.90 9.68 -18.39
C ALA A 622 -15.90 10.05 -17.28
N TYR A 623 -14.73 9.41 -17.22
CA TYR A 623 -13.73 9.68 -16.17
C TYR A 623 -12.95 10.97 -16.51
N PRO A 624 -13.07 12.05 -15.71
CA PRO A 624 -12.64 13.39 -16.12
C PRO A 624 -11.17 13.70 -15.80
N LYS A 625 -10.47 12.82 -15.08
CA LYS A 625 -9.05 13.04 -14.72
C LYS A 625 -8.14 12.43 -15.80
N MET A 626 -7.01 13.09 -16.04
CA MET A 626 -5.93 12.57 -16.89
C MET A 626 -5.16 11.39 -16.26
N THR A 627 -5.25 11.25 -14.93
CA THR A 627 -4.48 10.30 -14.12
C THR A 627 -5.34 9.71 -12.99
N THR A 628 -4.83 8.67 -12.33
CA THR A 628 -5.38 8.05 -11.12
C THR A 628 -4.21 7.67 -10.20
N SER A 629 -4.44 7.50 -8.89
CA SER A 629 -3.35 7.32 -7.90
C SER A 629 -3.34 5.94 -7.26
N ILE A 630 -4.50 5.34 -6.98
CA ILE A 630 -4.59 3.98 -6.46
C ILE A 630 -5.27 3.08 -7.50
N ILE A 631 -4.56 2.04 -7.94
CA ILE A 631 -5.14 0.96 -8.75
C ILE A 631 -5.66 -0.13 -7.83
N TRP A 632 -6.90 -0.56 -8.06
CA TRP A 632 -7.57 -1.66 -7.36
C TRP A 632 -7.79 -2.84 -8.29
N GLY A 633 -7.92 -4.05 -7.73
CA GLY A 633 -8.22 -5.27 -8.49
C GLY A 633 -9.43 -5.15 -9.43
N ASN A 634 -10.46 -4.39 -9.05
CA ASN A 634 -11.68 -4.17 -9.84
C ASN A 634 -11.89 -2.72 -10.34
N GLY A 635 -10.90 -1.84 -10.23
CA GLY A 635 -11.04 -0.43 -10.61
C GLY A 635 -9.82 0.44 -10.38
N HIS A 636 -10.03 1.75 -10.27
CA HIS A 636 -9.05 2.75 -9.87
C HIS A 636 -9.71 3.97 -9.19
N VAL A 637 -8.97 4.65 -8.31
CA VAL A 637 -9.41 5.86 -7.61
C VAL A 637 -8.33 6.95 -7.56
N PHE A 638 -8.77 8.20 -7.56
CA PHE A 638 -8.00 9.43 -7.40
C PHE A 638 -8.13 9.91 -5.94
N SER A 639 -7.30 9.34 -5.06
CA SER A 639 -7.22 9.59 -3.61
C SER A 639 -5.85 9.13 -3.10
N THR A 640 -5.43 9.51 -1.89
CA THR A 640 -4.48 8.67 -1.13
C THR A 640 -5.17 7.97 0.04
N TRP A 641 -4.45 7.09 0.73
CA TRP A 641 -4.86 6.49 2.01
C TRP A 641 -4.98 7.49 3.18
N PHE A 642 -4.46 8.72 3.04
CA PHE A 642 -4.31 9.68 4.14
C PHE A 642 -4.74 11.13 3.81
N SER A 643 -4.95 11.50 2.54
CA SER A 643 -5.23 12.89 2.16
C SER A 643 -6.00 13.02 0.84
N GLY A 644 -6.91 14.00 0.79
CA GLY A 644 -7.59 14.45 -0.43
C GLY A 644 -6.89 15.59 -1.19
N ALA A 645 -5.72 16.05 -0.72
CA ALA A 645 -4.98 17.13 -1.36
C ALA A 645 -4.32 16.65 -2.67
N TYR A 646 -4.47 17.39 -3.76
CA TYR A 646 -3.95 16.99 -5.08
C TYR A 646 -2.42 16.92 -5.08
N ALA A 647 -1.77 17.78 -4.28
CA ALA A 647 -0.34 17.72 -3.98
C ALA A 647 0.11 16.35 -3.40
N HIS A 648 -0.75 15.65 -2.66
CA HIS A 648 -0.47 14.31 -2.14
C HIS A 648 -0.88 13.22 -3.13
N ILE A 649 -2.10 13.31 -3.70
CA ILE A 649 -2.64 12.33 -4.65
C ILE A 649 -1.71 12.14 -5.85
N LEU A 650 -1.07 13.21 -6.33
CA LEU A 650 -0.10 13.13 -7.42
C LEU A 650 1.35 13.05 -6.94
N GLY A 651 1.70 13.69 -5.82
CA GLY A 651 3.08 13.69 -5.27
C GLY A 651 3.55 12.32 -4.79
N ILE A 652 2.62 11.45 -4.35
CA ILE A 652 2.92 10.07 -3.93
C ILE A 652 3.46 9.20 -5.07
N GLN A 653 3.17 9.55 -6.33
CA GLN A 653 3.72 8.88 -7.52
C GLN A 653 5.15 9.33 -7.88
N GLY A 654 5.66 10.38 -7.22
CA GLY A 654 7.01 10.88 -7.43
C GLY A 654 7.99 10.39 -6.36
N LEU A 655 7.59 10.40 -5.09
CA LEU A 655 8.50 10.12 -3.97
C LEU A 655 8.87 8.62 -3.87
N PRO A 656 10.11 8.28 -3.46
CA PRO A 656 11.24 9.17 -3.19
C PRO A 656 11.91 9.65 -4.48
N LEU A 657 12.06 10.96 -4.64
CA LEU A 657 12.74 11.52 -5.81
C LEU A 657 14.22 11.15 -5.81
N SER A 658 14.63 10.45 -6.86
CA SER A 658 15.99 9.95 -7.08
C SER A 658 16.15 9.54 -8.55
N PRO A 659 17.37 9.27 -9.02
CA PRO A 659 17.59 8.73 -10.36
C PRO A 659 17.09 7.29 -10.58
N LEU A 660 16.41 6.69 -9.59
CA LEU A 660 15.71 5.42 -9.72
C LEU A 660 14.28 5.59 -10.21
N VAL A 661 13.65 6.75 -9.98
CA VAL A 661 12.25 7.03 -10.31
C VAL A 661 12.06 7.89 -11.57
N PHE A 662 13.10 8.04 -12.41
CA PHE A 662 13.06 8.75 -13.69
C PHE A 662 11.90 8.36 -14.63
N HIS A 663 11.22 7.23 -14.40
CA HIS A 663 10.05 6.80 -15.16
C HIS A 663 8.95 7.87 -15.32
N ILE A 664 8.69 8.69 -14.29
CA ILE A 664 7.68 9.76 -14.37
C ILE A 664 8.07 10.88 -15.36
N GLY A 665 9.36 11.07 -15.63
CA GLY A 665 9.90 12.09 -16.52
C GLY A 665 9.97 11.69 -18.01
N GLN A 666 9.48 10.51 -18.39
CA GLN A 666 9.56 10.00 -19.78
C GLN A 666 8.71 10.79 -20.79
N HIS A 667 7.67 11.49 -20.31
CA HIS A 667 6.71 12.21 -21.15
C HIS A 667 6.49 13.61 -20.59
N ALA A 668 7.45 14.50 -20.85
CA ALA A 668 7.47 15.85 -20.29
C ALA A 668 6.17 16.63 -20.54
N ASP A 669 5.60 16.54 -21.74
CA ASP A 669 4.36 17.21 -22.11
C ASP A 669 3.11 16.68 -21.37
N TYR A 670 3.12 15.41 -20.94
CA TYR A 670 2.14 14.88 -20.00
C TYR A 670 2.42 15.40 -18.58
N LEU A 671 3.69 15.39 -18.18
CA LEU A 671 4.13 15.77 -16.84
C LEU A 671 3.90 17.26 -16.55
N ASP A 672 3.92 18.13 -17.56
CA ASP A 672 3.50 19.54 -17.45
C ASP A 672 2.04 19.66 -16.98
N GLN A 673 1.10 18.98 -17.66
CA GLN A 673 -0.32 18.99 -17.28
C GLN A 673 -0.57 18.25 -15.95
N TYR A 674 0.28 17.29 -15.60
CA TYR A 674 0.27 16.61 -14.31
C TYR A 674 0.71 17.55 -13.17
N VAL A 675 1.69 18.43 -13.41
CA VAL A 675 2.08 19.50 -12.49
C VAL A 675 0.98 20.56 -12.37
N ASP A 676 0.39 21.00 -13.48
CA ASP A 676 -0.76 21.93 -13.46
C ASP A 676 -1.92 21.37 -12.60
N LEU A 677 -2.24 20.07 -12.76
CA LEU A 677 -3.26 19.39 -11.95
C LEU A 677 -2.84 19.28 -10.47
N GLY A 678 -1.60 18.92 -10.17
CA GLY A 678 -1.09 18.84 -8.80
C GLY A 678 -1.12 20.18 -8.08
N MET A 679 -0.74 21.25 -8.79
CA MET A 679 -0.68 22.63 -8.30
C MET A 679 -2.03 23.36 -8.35
N SER A 680 -3.10 22.75 -8.84
CA SER A 680 -4.42 23.39 -8.96
C SER A 680 -5.09 23.78 -7.63
N GLN A 681 -4.52 23.35 -6.49
CA GLN A 681 -4.94 23.71 -5.13
C GLN A 681 -3.95 24.66 -4.43
N SER A 682 -2.83 25.01 -5.08
CA SER A 682 -1.88 26.01 -4.58
C SER A 682 -2.42 27.43 -4.78
N SER A 683 -2.05 28.36 -3.91
CA SER A 683 -2.53 29.76 -3.94
C SER A 683 -2.06 30.60 -5.13
N ASN A 684 -1.09 30.11 -5.93
CA ASN A 684 -0.51 30.82 -7.07
C ASN A 684 -0.26 29.95 -8.32
N GLY A 685 -0.74 28.70 -8.34
CA GLY A 685 -0.49 27.74 -9.43
C GLY A 685 0.92 27.14 -9.46
N LYS A 686 1.69 27.23 -8.36
CA LYS A 686 3.08 26.77 -8.25
C LYS A 686 3.38 26.12 -6.90
N PRO A 687 4.49 25.38 -6.76
CA PRO A 687 4.85 24.77 -5.47
C PRO A 687 4.99 25.82 -4.37
N SER A 688 5.55 27.01 -4.62
CA SER A 688 5.64 28.11 -3.65
C SER A 688 4.29 28.54 -3.05
N GLY A 689 3.16 28.31 -3.72
CA GLY A 689 1.82 28.65 -3.23
C GLY A 689 1.12 27.55 -2.40
N LEU A 690 1.72 26.37 -2.25
CA LEU A 690 1.22 25.29 -1.39
C LEU A 690 1.29 25.68 0.10
N ILE A 691 0.50 25.04 0.95
CA ILE A 691 0.64 25.18 2.42
C ILE A 691 1.77 24.28 2.98
N ASN A 692 2.02 24.37 4.28
CA ASN A 692 2.91 23.42 4.97
C ASN A 692 2.31 22.01 4.91
N ASP A 693 3.18 20.99 4.93
CA ASP A 693 2.82 19.58 4.74
C ASP A 693 2.00 19.31 3.45
N GLN A 694 2.52 19.86 2.33
CA GLN A 694 2.12 19.54 0.95
C GLN A 694 3.34 19.34 0.03
N TRP A 695 4.50 19.00 0.62
CA TRP A 695 5.73 18.54 -0.06
C TRP A 695 6.22 19.46 -1.20
N ARG A 696 6.45 20.72 -0.86
CA ARG A 696 6.88 21.80 -1.76
C ARG A 696 8.13 21.46 -2.59
N ASP A 697 9.05 20.74 -1.97
CA ASP A 697 10.32 20.23 -2.50
C ASP A 697 10.13 19.03 -3.45
N VAL A 698 9.30 18.05 -3.08
CA VAL A 698 8.85 16.97 -3.98
C VAL A 698 8.28 17.59 -5.26
N TRP A 699 7.49 18.65 -5.15
CA TRP A 699 6.90 19.33 -6.30
C TRP A 699 7.88 20.18 -7.13
N TRP A 700 8.84 20.88 -6.51
CA TRP A 700 9.95 21.48 -7.25
C TRP A 700 10.77 20.42 -8.01
N ASN A 701 11.02 19.26 -7.39
CA ASN A 701 11.78 18.17 -8.02
C ASN A 701 11.03 17.50 -9.18
N ILE A 702 9.72 17.29 -9.07
CA ILE A 702 8.87 16.77 -10.15
C ILE A 702 8.84 17.77 -11.30
N TRP A 703 8.52 19.05 -11.02
CA TRP A 703 8.42 20.10 -12.03
C TRP A 703 9.74 20.33 -12.76
N ALA A 704 10.88 20.19 -12.08
CA ALA A 704 12.18 20.32 -12.73
C ALA A 704 12.48 19.26 -13.81
N MET A 705 11.76 18.13 -13.85
CA MET A 705 11.85 17.18 -14.98
C MET A 705 11.27 17.73 -16.29
N THR A 706 10.44 18.79 -16.22
CA THR A 706 9.92 19.49 -17.40
C THR A 706 10.53 20.89 -17.51
N ASP A 707 10.27 21.79 -16.56
CA ASP A 707 10.84 23.14 -16.50
C ASP A 707 11.67 23.37 -15.23
N GLY A 708 12.92 22.90 -15.29
CA GLY A 708 13.92 23.18 -14.27
C GLY A 708 14.30 24.66 -14.12
N GLN A 709 13.97 25.54 -15.08
CA GLN A 709 14.19 26.97 -14.92
C GLN A 709 13.08 27.57 -14.06
N ALA A 710 11.81 27.31 -14.38
CA ALA A 710 10.68 27.77 -13.58
C ALA A 710 10.67 27.18 -12.15
N ALA A 711 11.07 25.91 -11.99
CA ALA A 711 11.23 25.30 -10.67
C ALA A 711 12.36 25.96 -9.85
N VAL A 712 13.48 26.33 -10.47
CA VAL A 712 14.56 27.10 -9.81
C VAL A 712 14.09 28.50 -9.42
N ASP A 713 13.41 29.22 -10.31
CA ASP A 713 12.94 30.58 -10.05
C ASP A 713 11.88 30.62 -8.94
N ASP A 714 10.96 29.65 -8.93
CA ASP A 714 9.94 29.50 -7.89
C ASP A 714 10.57 29.17 -6.53
N MET A 715 11.51 28.22 -6.48
CA MET A 715 12.27 27.90 -5.27
C MET A 715 13.10 29.07 -4.75
N GLN A 716 13.75 29.84 -5.63
CA GLN A 716 14.45 31.07 -5.24
C GLN A 716 13.47 32.12 -4.69
N SER A 717 12.27 32.25 -5.27
CA SER A 717 11.28 33.25 -4.85
C SER A 717 10.66 32.97 -3.47
N TYR A 718 10.49 31.69 -3.11
CA TYR A 718 10.07 31.27 -1.77
C TYR A 718 11.25 31.30 -0.76
N GLY A 719 12.45 30.96 -1.23
CA GLY A 719 13.65 30.87 -0.41
C GLY A 719 13.79 29.54 0.34
N PHE A 720 14.86 29.41 1.12
CA PHE A 720 15.30 28.12 1.68
C PHE A 720 14.85 27.84 3.12
N ASN A 721 13.90 28.64 3.63
CA ASN A 721 13.25 28.44 4.94
C ASN A 721 11.95 27.66 4.80
N TYR A 722 12.07 26.40 4.36
CA TYR A 722 10.98 25.42 4.33
C TYR A 722 11.37 24.17 5.13
N VAL A 723 10.36 23.41 5.56
CA VAL A 723 10.52 22.05 6.10
C VAL A 723 10.43 21.09 4.91
N PRO A 724 11.47 20.27 4.63
CA PRO A 724 11.42 19.26 3.58
C PRO A 724 10.39 18.15 3.85
N GLU A 725 10.01 17.39 2.84
CA GLU A 725 9.33 16.10 3.03
C GLU A 725 10.22 15.16 3.88
N ALA A 726 9.60 14.26 4.65
CA ALA A 726 10.34 13.42 5.61
C ALA A 726 11.41 12.52 4.93
N GLY A 727 11.25 12.17 3.66
CA GLY A 727 12.21 11.47 2.81
C GLY A 727 13.11 12.37 1.95
N GLU A 728 13.18 13.68 2.18
CA GLU A 728 13.96 14.64 1.37
C GLU A 728 14.95 15.50 2.20
N THR A 729 15.86 16.19 1.50
CA THR A 729 16.80 17.18 2.06
C THR A 729 16.96 18.38 1.14
N LYS A 730 17.09 19.59 1.70
CA LYS A 730 17.33 20.83 0.94
C LYS A 730 18.51 20.72 -0.04
N ALA A 731 19.56 20.00 0.34
CA ALA A 731 20.74 19.77 -0.49
C ALA A 731 20.42 18.93 -1.73
N HIS A 732 19.65 17.85 -1.59
CA HIS A 732 19.20 17.05 -2.73
C HIS A 732 18.26 17.86 -3.62
N THR A 733 17.22 18.50 -3.08
CA THR A 733 16.30 19.36 -3.85
C THR A 733 17.05 20.42 -4.65
N TYR A 734 17.96 21.16 -4.01
CA TYR A 734 18.76 22.21 -4.63
C TYR A 734 19.72 21.68 -5.71
N HIS A 735 20.39 20.55 -5.46
CA HIS A 735 21.24 19.89 -6.45
C HIS A 735 20.43 19.37 -7.66
N TRP A 736 19.27 18.77 -7.39
CA TRP A 736 18.38 18.13 -8.35
C TRP A 736 17.82 19.14 -9.36
N VAL A 737 17.15 20.19 -8.89
CA VAL A 737 16.44 21.12 -9.80
C VAL A 737 17.39 21.91 -10.71
N TYR A 738 18.55 22.36 -10.20
CA TYR A 738 19.57 23.02 -11.02
C TYR A 738 20.27 22.05 -11.99
N THR A 739 20.36 20.76 -11.66
CA THR A 739 20.93 19.77 -12.58
C THR A 739 19.96 19.46 -13.72
N LEU A 740 18.67 19.23 -13.43
CA LEU A 740 17.67 19.01 -14.47
C LEU A 740 17.42 20.26 -15.34
N LYS A 741 17.47 21.46 -14.75
CA LYS A 741 17.53 22.74 -15.49
C LYS A 741 18.58 22.73 -16.60
N GLN A 742 19.70 22.03 -16.44
CA GLN A 742 20.75 21.92 -17.46
C GLN A 742 20.66 20.67 -18.35
N LEU A 743 20.00 19.61 -17.90
CA LEU A 743 19.78 18.39 -18.68
C LEU A 743 18.59 18.48 -19.64
N GLY A 744 17.53 19.18 -19.25
CA GLY A 744 16.24 19.11 -19.93
C GLY A 744 15.54 17.76 -19.70
N HIS A 745 14.68 17.37 -20.63
CA HIS A 745 13.80 16.21 -20.48
C HIS A 745 14.54 14.89 -20.66
N LEU A 746 14.04 13.81 -20.05
CA LEU A 746 14.57 12.46 -20.27
C LEU A 746 14.30 12.01 -21.72
N ALA A 747 15.33 11.44 -22.38
CA ALA A 747 15.26 10.95 -23.75
C ALA A 747 15.38 9.42 -23.87
N THR A 748 15.90 8.73 -22.84
CA THR A 748 15.85 7.26 -22.74
C THR A 748 14.51 6.77 -22.17
N GLY A 749 14.26 5.46 -22.22
CA GLY A 749 13.10 4.83 -21.59
C GLY A 749 11.84 4.70 -22.46
N THR A 750 11.63 5.54 -23.47
CA THR A 750 10.57 5.31 -24.48
C THR A 750 10.90 4.17 -25.44
N GLY A 751 12.16 3.69 -25.44
CA GLY A 751 12.63 2.65 -26.35
C GLY A 751 12.99 3.13 -27.76
N ALA A 752 12.86 4.43 -28.05
CA ALA A 752 13.41 5.07 -29.25
C ALA A 752 14.94 5.24 -29.12
N LEU A 753 15.40 5.78 -27.99
CA LEU A 753 16.80 5.73 -27.57
C LEU A 753 16.97 4.66 -26.48
N THR A 754 18.01 3.84 -26.63
CA THR A 754 18.37 2.75 -25.72
C THR A 754 19.87 2.68 -25.50
N ALA A 755 20.30 2.07 -24.41
CA ALA A 755 21.71 1.93 -24.04
C ALA A 755 22.09 0.47 -23.74
N SER A 756 23.35 0.11 -24.00
CA SER A 756 23.92 -1.21 -23.72
C SER A 756 24.33 -1.44 -22.25
N SER A 757 23.90 -0.55 -21.35
CA SER A 757 24.06 -0.67 -19.90
C SER A 757 22.76 -0.22 -19.21
N PRO A 758 22.33 -0.87 -18.12
CA PRO A 758 21.20 -0.38 -17.33
C PRO A 758 21.55 0.87 -16.50
N THR A 759 22.83 1.17 -16.31
CA THR A 759 23.32 2.32 -15.52
C THR A 759 23.66 3.51 -16.40
N ALA A 760 22.87 3.71 -17.44
CA ALA A 760 23.05 4.75 -18.45
C ALA A 760 21.69 5.32 -18.89
N VAL A 761 21.66 6.64 -19.06
CA VAL A 761 20.49 7.43 -19.47
C VAL A 761 20.95 8.55 -20.40
N ALA A 762 20.01 9.18 -21.10
CA ALA A 762 20.29 10.42 -21.82
C ALA A 762 19.12 11.41 -21.68
N PHE A 763 19.44 12.69 -21.75
CA PHE A 763 18.51 13.81 -21.66
C PHE A 763 18.63 14.71 -22.88
N ASN A 764 17.61 15.52 -23.15
CA ASN A 764 17.54 16.44 -24.28
C ASN A 764 17.09 17.84 -23.81
N LYS A 765 17.94 18.84 -24.06
CA LYS A 765 17.64 20.26 -23.87
C LYS A 765 17.74 20.97 -25.21
N ASN A 766 16.60 21.42 -25.76
CA ASN A 766 16.51 22.18 -27.01
C ASN A 766 17.20 21.51 -28.24
N GLY A 767 17.16 20.18 -28.33
CA GLY A 767 17.80 19.40 -29.39
C GLY A 767 19.26 19.00 -29.11
N LEU A 768 19.83 19.44 -27.98
CA LEU A 768 21.15 19.02 -27.52
C LEU A 768 21.01 17.86 -26.53
N MET A 769 21.56 16.71 -26.91
CA MET A 769 21.59 15.51 -26.08
C MET A 769 22.72 15.59 -25.05
N THR A 770 22.43 15.17 -23.82
CA THR A 770 23.44 14.87 -22.79
C THR A 770 23.31 13.41 -22.38
N TYR A 771 24.36 12.62 -22.64
CA TYR A 771 24.45 11.18 -22.35
C TYR A 771 25.22 10.98 -21.05
N ILE A 772 24.70 10.17 -20.14
CA ILE A 772 25.28 9.91 -18.83
C ILE A 772 25.37 8.39 -18.61
N ALA A 773 26.50 7.89 -18.16
CA ALA A 773 26.65 6.51 -17.71
C ALA A 773 27.55 6.42 -16.47
N TYR A 774 27.20 5.53 -15.54
CA TYR A 774 28.03 5.18 -14.38
C TYR A 774 28.55 3.75 -14.48
N ASN A 775 29.84 3.55 -14.23
CA ASN A 775 30.48 2.24 -14.24
C ASN A 775 30.86 1.82 -12.80
N TYR A 776 30.28 0.70 -12.34
CA TYR A 776 30.56 0.12 -11.02
C TYR A 776 31.81 -0.78 -10.99
N GLY A 777 32.28 -1.22 -12.15
CA GLY A 777 33.41 -2.12 -12.28
C GLY A 777 34.76 -1.47 -11.97
N CYS A 778 35.76 -2.31 -11.69
CA CYS A 778 37.14 -1.91 -11.39
C CYS A 778 38.00 -1.65 -12.64
N SER A 779 37.43 -1.75 -13.85
CA SER A 779 38.08 -1.40 -15.12
C SER A 779 37.12 -0.56 -15.98
N PRO A 780 37.62 0.23 -16.95
CA PRO A 780 36.76 0.99 -17.86
C PRO A 780 35.80 0.10 -18.64
N GLN A 781 34.59 0.60 -18.91
CA GLN A 781 33.53 -0.08 -19.65
C GLN A 781 33.03 0.79 -20.80
N TYR A 782 32.68 0.17 -21.93
CA TYR A 782 32.09 0.89 -23.07
C TYR A 782 30.57 0.77 -23.03
N VAL A 783 29.89 1.91 -23.01
CA VAL A 783 28.44 2.01 -23.14
C VAL A 783 28.12 2.58 -24.53
N VAL A 784 27.27 1.87 -25.27
CA VAL A 784 26.81 2.23 -26.61
C VAL A 784 25.32 2.59 -26.54
N PHE A 785 24.96 3.74 -27.11
CA PHE A 785 23.59 4.18 -27.31
C PHE A 785 23.13 3.84 -28.74
N SER A 786 21.83 3.63 -28.95
CA SER A 786 21.28 3.16 -30.23
C SER A 786 21.30 4.20 -31.36
N ASP A 787 21.72 5.44 -31.10
CA ASP A 787 22.04 6.48 -32.09
C ASP A 787 23.52 6.46 -32.54
N GLY A 788 24.35 5.59 -31.94
CA GLY A 788 25.78 5.47 -32.21
C GLY A 788 26.69 6.21 -31.23
N MET A 789 26.14 7.01 -30.29
CA MET A 789 26.96 7.62 -29.24
C MET A 789 27.60 6.53 -28.37
N THR A 790 28.89 6.68 -28.09
CA THR A 790 29.67 5.70 -27.32
C THR A 790 30.49 6.42 -26.23
N LEU A 791 30.42 5.90 -25.02
CA LEU A 791 31.09 6.40 -23.82
C LEU A 791 32.06 5.34 -23.30
N ASN A 792 33.34 5.67 -23.19
CA ASN A 792 34.33 4.92 -22.41
C ASN A 792 34.26 5.42 -20.96
N VAL A 793 33.56 4.66 -20.12
CA VAL A 793 33.23 5.01 -18.73
C VAL A 793 34.32 4.50 -17.80
N PRO A 794 35.11 5.37 -17.13
CA PRO A 794 36.20 4.91 -16.26
C PRO A 794 35.68 4.15 -15.03
N ALA A 795 36.53 3.32 -14.44
CA ALA A 795 36.19 2.50 -13.27
C ALA A 795 35.63 3.35 -12.11
N LYS A 796 34.56 2.87 -11.46
CA LYS A 796 33.89 3.49 -10.30
C LYS A 796 33.52 4.97 -10.48
N SER A 797 33.12 5.38 -11.69
CA SER A 797 32.91 6.80 -12.02
C SER A 797 31.81 7.03 -13.06
N PHE A 798 31.43 8.31 -13.21
CA PHE A 798 30.62 8.79 -14.32
C PHE A 798 31.44 9.07 -15.58
N ARG A 799 30.77 8.94 -16.73
CA ARG A 799 31.14 9.59 -17.99
C ARG A 799 29.91 10.35 -18.49
N VAL A 800 30.12 11.60 -18.84
CA VAL A 800 29.12 12.47 -19.48
C VAL A 800 29.63 12.79 -20.88
N LYS A 801 28.73 12.83 -21.87
CA LYS A 801 28.99 13.37 -23.21
C LYS A 801 27.83 14.20 -23.74
N ARG A 802 28.09 15.08 -24.70
CA ARG A 802 27.08 15.97 -25.31
C ARG A 802 27.07 15.93 -26.84
N THR A 803 25.95 16.34 -27.45
CA THR A 803 25.86 16.56 -28.91
C THR A 803 27.01 17.42 -29.41
N GLY A 804 27.73 16.95 -30.43
CA GLY A 804 28.90 17.61 -31.01
C GLY A 804 30.24 17.04 -30.52
N GLU A 805 30.27 16.30 -29.42
CA GLU A 805 31.47 15.58 -28.97
C GLU A 805 31.61 14.25 -29.72
N THR A 806 32.83 13.93 -30.18
CA THR A 806 33.11 12.68 -30.89
C THR A 806 32.85 11.46 -29.99
N PRO A 807 32.14 10.41 -30.45
CA PRO A 807 32.00 9.14 -29.72
C PRO A 807 33.37 8.53 -29.32
N ASP A 808 33.44 7.88 -28.15
CA ASP A 808 34.67 7.18 -27.73
C ASP A 808 34.86 5.93 -28.60
N SER A 809 36.06 5.73 -29.16
CA SER A 809 36.34 4.62 -30.07
C SER A 809 36.25 3.27 -29.35
N LEU A 810 35.37 2.38 -29.82
CA LEU A 810 35.33 0.98 -29.36
C LEU A 810 36.68 0.28 -29.61
N PRO A 811 37.11 -0.64 -28.72
CA PRO A 811 38.37 -1.35 -28.89
C PRO A 811 38.33 -2.25 -30.13
N THR A 812 39.34 -2.13 -31.00
CA THR A 812 39.46 -2.94 -32.21
C THR A 812 39.84 -4.37 -31.86
N PHE A 813 38.87 -5.29 -31.89
CA PHE A 813 39.12 -6.72 -31.77
C PHE A 813 39.86 -7.24 -33.02
N THR A 814 41.19 -7.32 -32.96
CA THR A 814 41.96 -8.10 -33.93
C THR A 814 41.57 -9.57 -33.82
N SER A 815 41.00 -10.12 -34.90
CA SER A 815 40.57 -11.52 -34.96
C SER A 815 41.77 -12.47 -34.98
N CYS A 816 42.20 -12.95 -33.81
CA CYS A 816 43.14 -14.06 -33.72
C CYS A 816 42.49 -15.31 -34.32
N THR A 817 43.03 -15.80 -35.44
CA THR A 817 42.65 -17.08 -36.03
C THR A 817 42.91 -18.23 -35.04
N PRO A 818 42.01 -19.22 -34.92
CA PRO A 818 42.19 -20.28 -33.93
C PRO A 818 43.38 -21.18 -34.25
N ALA A 819 44.40 -21.18 -33.39
CA ALA A 819 45.40 -22.24 -33.35
C ALA A 819 44.77 -23.51 -32.73
N THR A 820 44.92 -24.66 -33.39
CA THR A 820 44.21 -25.89 -33.03
C THR A 820 44.94 -26.73 -31.98
N SER A 821 44.33 -26.92 -30.80
CA SER A 821 44.51 -28.15 -30.01
C SER A 821 43.40 -28.38 -28.98
N SER A 822 43.00 -29.65 -28.86
CA SER A 822 42.34 -30.36 -27.74
C SER A 822 42.14 -29.66 -26.38
N SER A 823 41.04 -29.88 -25.63
CA SER A 823 39.86 -30.73 -25.92
C SER A 823 38.66 -30.51 -24.96
N LYS A 824 37.48 -30.96 -25.41
CA LYS A 824 36.26 -31.32 -24.65
C LYS A 824 35.50 -30.23 -23.86
N SER A 825 34.45 -29.72 -24.53
CA SER A 825 33.09 -29.63 -23.96
C SER A 825 32.61 -31.03 -23.49
N SER A 826 31.52 -31.25 -22.76
CA SER A 826 30.17 -30.63 -22.68
C SER A 826 29.44 -31.19 -21.43
N LEU A 827 28.15 -31.01 -21.10
CA LEU A 827 26.94 -30.50 -21.78
C LEU A 827 25.91 -30.08 -20.69
N ALA A 828 24.77 -29.51 -21.07
CA ALA A 828 23.69 -29.15 -20.15
C ALA A 828 22.48 -30.11 -20.21
N SER A 829 21.80 -30.27 -19.06
CA SER A 829 20.35 -30.56 -18.87
C SER A 829 19.66 -31.69 -19.66
N SER A 830 19.20 -32.74 -18.94
CA SER A 830 17.98 -33.50 -19.32
C SER A 830 17.33 -34.30 -18.16
N ALA A 831 16.08 -33.95 -17.83
CA ALA A 831 14.93 -34.77 -17.42
C ALA A 831 15.00 -36.00 -16.46
N THR A 832 14.03 -36.01 -15.51
CA THR A 832 13.18 -37.13 -15.01
C THR A 832 13.71 -38.28 -14.12
N ASN A 833 13.06 -38.42 -12.97
CA ASN A 833 12.66 -39.62 -12.20
C ASN A 833 13.49 -40.92 -12.21
N SER A 834 14.00 -41.31 -11.04
CA SER A 834 13.66 -42.61 -10.41
C SER A 834 14.04 -42.64 -8.92
N VAL A 835 13.27 -43.36 -8.09
CA VAL A 835 13.57 -43.60 -6.66
C VAL A 835 14.31 -44.92 -6.49
N THR A 836 15.44 -44.93 -5.76
CA THR A 836 15.78 -46.04 -4.84
C THR A 836 16.84 -45.65 -3.80
N SER A 837 16.78 -46.34 -2.66
CA SER A 837 17.63 -46.22 -1.47
C SER A 837 19.03 -46.84 -1.61
N SER A 838 20.00 -46.35 -0.82
CA SER A 838 20.73 -47.20 0.15
C SER A 838 21.57 -46.40 1.17
N ASN A 839 21.76 -46.99 2.35
CA ASN A 839 22.58 -46.48 3.46
C ASN A 839 24.08 -46.62 3.18
N ALA A 840 24.95 -45.85 3.87
CA ALA A 840 25.79 -46.36 4.99
C ALA A 840 27.08 -45.56 5.29
N ASN A 841 27.18 -45.09 6.54
CA ASN A 841 28.35 -45.09 7.44
C ASN A 841 29.75 -44.52 7.09
N SER A 842 30.35 -43.95 8.16
CA SER A 842 31.78 -44.03 8.56
C SER A 842 32.85 -43.26 7.76
N SER A 843 33.94 -42.76 8.37
CA SER A 843 34.23 -42.45 9.79
C SER A 843 35.58 -41.72 9.97
N ALA A 844 35.68 -40.92 11.04
CA ALA A 844 36.90 -40.58 11.80
C ALA A 844 38.02 -39.72 11.15
N ALA A 845 38.75 -39.03 12.05
CA ALA A 845 39.99 -38.26 11.83
C ALA A 845 41.19 -39.09 12.39
N PRO A 846 42.36 -38.59 12.91
CA PRO A 846 42.87 -37.20 13.12
C PRO A 846 44.40 -36.99 12.85
N SER A 847 44.99 -35.92 13.42
CA SER A 847 46.45 -35.62 13.60
C SER A 847 47.18 -34.95 12.41
N SER A 848 48.25 -34.14 12.55
CA SER A 848 49.05 -33.60 13.70
C SER A 848 49.81 -32.33 13.22
N VAL A 849 49.91 -31.21 13.97
CA VAL A 849 50.94 -30.84 15.00
C VAL A 849 52.40 -30.87 14.50
N ALA A 850 53.30 -29.88 14.67
CA ALA A 850 53.27 -28.42 15.04
C ALA A 850 54.73 -27.82 14.95
N ILE A 851 54.97 -26.56 15.37
CA ILE A 851 56.05 -26.08 16.31
C ILE A 851 56.63 -24.64 16.06
N ASN A 852 56.45 -23.78 17.07
CA ASN A 852 57.21 -22.63 17.64
C ASN A 852 58.31 -21.82 16.89
N SER A 853 58.32 -20.50 17.15
CA SER A 853 59.24 -19.77 18.09
C SER A 853 58.79 -18.29 18.22
N SER A 854 58.34 -17.75 19.37
CA SER A 854 59.06 -17.29 20.60
C SER A 854 59.97 -16.04 20.37
N VAL A 855 60.11 -15.02 21.23
CA VAL A 855 60.02 -14.91 22.71
C VAL A 855 59.40 -13.55 23.19
N ALA A 856 58.86 -13.60 24.42
CA ALA A 856 58.46 -12.60 25.44
C ALA A 856 59.38 -11.35 25.64
N ILE A 857 59.23 -10.41 26.60
CA ILE A 857 58.72 -10.36 28.01
C ILE A 857 58.03 -8.96 28.24
N THR A 858 57.34 -8.51 29.31
CA THR A 858 57.46 -8.61 30.80
C THR A 858 56.13 -8.24 31.54
N SER A 859 56.10 -8.35 32.87
CA SER A 859 55.02 -7.99 33.84
C SER A 859 55.25 -6.57 34.47
N SER A 860 54.52 -6.00 35.45
CA SER A 860 53.73 -6.58 36.58
C SER A 860 52.82 -5.59 37.37
N VAL A 861 51.63 -6.07 37.83
CA VAL A 861 51.10 -6.06 39.24
C VAL A 861 50.91 -4.73 40.03
N ALA A 862 49.87 -4.48 40.86
CA ALA A 862 48.49 -4.99 41.06
C ALA A 862 47.67 -4.03 42.03
N PRO A 863 46.76 -4.42 42.98
CA PRO A 863 45.42 -3.79 43.03
C PRO A 863 44.93 -3.24 44.40
N SER A 864 43.72 -2.64 44.41
CA SER A 864 42.84 -2.43 45.58
C SER A 864 41.46 -1.91 45.12
N SER A 865 40.33 -2.08 45.81
CA SER A 865 39.92 -3.03 46.86
C SER A 865 38.38 -2.98 46.96
N ALA A 866 37.71 -4.08 47.31
CA ALA A 866 36.24 -4.11 47.45
C ALA A 866 35.78 -3.79 48.89
N ILE A 867 34.61 -3.14 49.04
CA ILE A 867 33.88 -3.00 50.30
C ILE A 867 32.41 -3.36 50.04
N ALA A 868 31.81 -4.15 50.93
CA ALA A 868 30.43 -4.60 50.85
C ALA A 868 29.50 -3.82 51.81
N LEU A 869 28.19 -4.00 51.65
CA LEU A 869 27.15 -3.27 52.37
C LEU A 869 27.21 -3.47 53.89
N SER A 870 26.77 -2.44 54.63
CA SER A 870 26.09 -2.61 55.91
C SER A 870 24.81 -1.75 55.94
N SER A 871 23.77 -2.25 56.60
CA SER A 871 22.43 -1.66 56.58
C SER A 871 22.05 -1.03 57.91
N SER A 872 21.53 0.19 57.89
CA SER A 872 20.81 0.80 59.00
C SER A 872 19.31 0.79 58.71
N VAL A 873 18.59 -0.14 59.35
CA VAL A 873 17.12 -0.17 59.28
C VAL A 873 16.56 0.90 60.22
N ALA A 874 15.90 1.90 59.65
CA ALA A 874 15.07 2.86 60.38
C ALA A 874 13.61 2.72 59.92
N THR A 875 12.82 1.92 60.64
CA THR A 875 11.38 1.78 60.40
C THR A 875 10.62 3.00 60.90
N SER A 876 9.75 3.60 60.08
CA SER A 876 8.29 3.64 60.32
C SER A 876 7.55 4.67 59.46
N ASN A 877 6.25 4.44 59.34
CA ASN A 877 5.16 5.38 59.06
C ASN A 877 5.21 6.21 57.77
N SER A 878 4.34 5.77 56.84
CA SER A 878 3.63 6.62 55.91
C SER A 878 3.02 7.87 56.55
N GLN A 879 3.37 9.05 56.05
CA GLN A 879 2.46 10.20 55.94
C GLN A 879 2.93 11.11 54.81
N ALA A 880 1.97 11.71 54.09
CA ALA A 880 2.27 12.59 52.96
C ALA A 880 2.39 14.05 53.42
N SER A 881 3.35 14.78 52.84
CA SER A 881 3.26 16.23 52.69
C SER A 881 4.10 16.67 51.49
N SER A 882 3.64 17.71 50.80
CA SER A 882 4.24 18.22 49.56
C SER A 882 5.22 19.36 49.83
N SER A 883 6.21 19.50 48.95
CA SER A 883 6.98 20.73 48.78
C SER A 883 7.43 20.87 47.33
N SER A 884 6.46 21.15 46.45
CA SER A 884 6.76 21.62 45.10
C SER A 884 7.56 22.93 45.17
N VAL A 885 8.61 23.04 44.36
CA VAL A 885 9.06 24.37 43.91
C VAL A 885 7.94 24.86 43.01
N ALA A 886 7.09 25.75 43.52
CA ALA A 886 5.85 26.15 42.86
C ALA A 886 6.15 26.85 41.54
N ASN A 887 5.97 26.14 40.43
CA ASN A 887 6.03 26.74 39.11
C ASN A 887 4.76 27.56 38.89
N ALA A 888 4.86 28.87 39.13
CA ALA A 888 3.75 29.81 38.98
C ALA A 888 3.17 29.86 37.55
N ASN A 889 3.89 29.32 36.55
CA ASN A 889 3.44 29.31 35.17
C ASN A 889 2.70 28.03 34.76
N TYR A 890 2.83 26.89 35.45
CA TYR A 890 1.99 25.72 35.16
C TYR A 890 1.95 24.70 36.30
N GLY A 891 0.79 24.06 36.49
CA GLY A 891 0.57 23.10 37.57
C GLY A 891 -0.86 22.59 37.69
N HIS A 892 -1.21 22.13 38.89
CA HIS A 892 -2.56 21.70 39.25
C HIS A 892 -2.95 22.28 40.61
N THR A 893 -4.24 22.38 40.88
CA THR A 893 -4.81 22.75 42.19
C THR A 893 -6.02 21.87 42.46
N ILE A 894 -5.99 21.12 43.56
CA ILE A 894 -7.16 20.36 44.03
C ILE A 894 -8.17 21.36 44.58
N ILE A 895 -9.37 21.39 44.02
CA ILE A 895 -10.41 22.39 44.28
C ILE A 895 -11.63 21.79 45.00
N ALA A 896 -11.87 20.49 44.86
CA ALA A 896 -12.72 19.69 45.75
C ALA A 896 -12.13 18.27 45.92
N ALA A 897 -12.73 17.44 46.78
CA ALA A 897 -12.18 16.12 47.09
C ALA A 897 -12.24 15.12 45.92
N ASP A 898 -13.05 15.43 44.90
CA ASP A 898 -13.19 14.70 43.65
C ASP A 898 -12.82 15.54 42.41
N SER A 899 -12.27 16.75 42.58
CA SER A 899 -11.93 17.61 41.44
C SER A 899 -10.64 18.41 41.57
N VAL A 900 -9.96 18.52 40.44
CA VAL A 900 -8.67 19.21 40.28
C VAL A 900 -8.71 20.08 39.03
N GLN A 901 -8.19 21.30 39.15
CA GLN A 901 -8.02 22.21 38.02
C GLN A 901 -6.53 22.28 37.64
N PHE A 902 -6.24 21.94 36.40
CA PHE A 902 -4.93 22.12 35.77
C PHE A 902 -4.83 23.54 35.19
N PHE A 903 -3.66 24.17 35.27
CA PHE A 903 -3.44 25.52 34.74
C PHE A 903 -2.08 25.66 34.04
N ALA A 904 -2.04 26.45 32.97
CA ALA A 904 -0.83 26.85 32.25
C ALA A 904 -0.94 28.33 31.83
N ASN A 905 -0.13 29.20 32.43
CA ASN A 905 -0.25 30.65 32.39
C ASN A 905 0.70 31.29 31.37
N ASN A 906 0.24 32.38 30.74
CA ASN A 906 0.96 33.19 29.77
C ASN A 906 1.34 32.49 28.46
N ALA A 907 0.47 31.60 27.97
CA ALA A 907 0.64 30.87 26.71
C ALA A 907 -0.63 30.97 25.86
N ALA A 908 -0.50 31.19 24.55
CA ALA A 908 -1.65 31.38 23.64
C ALA A 908 -2.55 30.14 23.49
N TRP A 909 -2.06 28.97 23.89
CA TRP A 909 -2.84 27.76 24.17
C TRP A 909 -1.99 26.80 25.01
N ALA A 910 -2.64 25.82 25.63
CA ALA A 910 -1.99 24.63 26.20
C ALA A 910 -2.89 23.40 26.04
N ASP A 911 -2.29 22.23 25.91
CA ASP A 911 -2.97 20.93 26.07
C ASP A 911 -2.58 20.32 27.42
N ILE A 912 -3.55 19.67 28.07
CA ILE A 912 -3.31 18.82 29.24
C ILE A 912 -3.35 17.35 28.80
N HIS A 913 -2.35 16.59 29.21
CA HIS A 913 -2.19 15.17 28.92
C HIS A 913 -2.15 14.42 30.25
N PHE A 914 -3.24 13.74 30.62
CA PHE A 914 -3.36 13.12 31.94
C PHE A 914 -3.89 11.69 31.91
N THR A 915 -3.50 10.93 32.92
CA THR A 915 -3.97 9.58 33.22
C THR A 915 -4.53 9.57 34.64
N VAL A 916 -5.63 8.86 34.87
CA VAL A 916 -6.21 8.63 36.20
C VAL A 916 -6.06 7.14 36.51
N ASN A 917 -5.41 6.81 37.63
CA ASN A 917 -5.11 5.44 38.05
C ASN A 917 -4.42 4.57 36.98
N GLY A 918 -3.62 5.19 36.10
CA GLY A 918 -2.94 4.50 34.99
C GLY A 918 -3.83 4.10 33.81
N GLY A 919 -5.07 4.61 33.73
CA GLY A 919 -5.93 4.46 32.55
C GLY A 919 -5.44 5.25 31.33
N SER A 920 -6.04 5.01 30.16
CA SER A 920 -5.65 5.60 28.87
C SER A 920 -5.47 7.12 28.92
N GLN A 921 -4.33 7.61 28.42
CA GLN A 921 -3.99 9.03 28.42
C GLN A 921 -5.05 9.87 27.71
N GLN A 922 -5.69 10.76 28.45
CA GLN A 922 -6.62 11.74 27.94
C GLN A 922 -5.85 13.00 27.54
N ASN A 923 -6.16 13.54 26.36
CA ASN A 923 -5.50 14.71 25.78
C ASN A 923 -6.56 15.76 25.49
N PHE A 924 -6.53 16.89 26.19
CA PHE A 924 -7.53 17.93 26.06
C PHE A 924 -6.89 19.31 25.90
N ARG A 925 -7.38 20.07 24.90
CA ARG A 925 -7.09 21.49 24.75
C ARG A 925 -7.65 22.22 25.96
N MET A 926 -6.77 22.83 26.74
CA MET A 926 -7.14 23.64 27.90
C MET A 926 -7.85 24.90 27.41
N THR A 927 -8.85 25.36 28.17
CA THR A 927 -9.60 26.58 27.86
C THR A 927 -8.69 27.79 28.01
N HIS A 928 -8.42 28.48 26.90
CA HIS A 928 -7.67 29.73 26.92
C HIS A 928 -8.55 30.88 27.43
N ASN A 929 -8.15 31.49 28.54
CA ASN A 929 -8.91 32.50 29.27
C ASN A 929 -8.45 33.92 28.90
N ALA A 930 -9.34 34.90 29.12
CA ALA A 930 -9.09 36.31 28.75
C ALA A 930 -7.96 36.99 29.52
N ASP A 931 -7.43 36.37 30.58
CA ASP A 931 -6.25 36.81 31.34
C ASP A 931 -4.93 36.17 30.86
N ASN A 932 -4.95 35.48 29.71
CA ASN A 932 -3.83 34.73 29.13
C ASN A 932 -3.42 33.49 29.95
N SER A 933 -4.25 33.04 30.90
CA SER A 933 -4.16 31.69 31.48
C SER A 933 -4.83 30.65 30.58
N ASN A 934 -4.47 29.38 30.74
CA ASN A 934 -5.19 28.24 30.19
C ASN A 934 -5.58 27.33 31.34
N THR A 935 -6.84 26.91 31.42
CA THR A 935 -7.30 25.99 32.49
C THR A 935 -8.08 24.80 31.95
N TYR A 936 -7.99 23.68 32.65
CA TYR A 936 -8.82 22.49 32.40
C TYR A 936 -9.20 21.85 33.73
N GLU A 937 -10.49 21.56 33.92
CA GLU A 937 -11.00 21.02 35.18
C GLU A 937 -11.40 19.56 35.02
N LEU A 938 -10.90 18.72 35.92
CA LEU A 938 -11.11 17.28 35.95
C LEU A 938 -11.89 16.93 37.23
N THR A 939 -13.16 16.56 37.06
CA THR A 939 -14.13 16.27 38.14
C THR A 939 -14.50 14.78 38.22
N GLY A 940 -15.04 14.32 39.35
CA GLY A 940 -15.48 12.93 39.53
C GLY A 940 -14.36 11.94 39.86
N LEU A 941 -13.21 12.42 40.33
CA LEU A 941 -12.08 11.59 40.76
C LEU A 941 -12.40 10.90 42.10
N PRO A 942 -12.30 9.57 42.22
CA PRO A 942 -12.53 8.91 43.50
C PRO A 942 -11.40 9.20 44.51
N ALA A 943 -11.75 9.20 45.79
CA ALA A 943 -10.77 9.30 46.88
C ALA A 943 -9.66 8.25 46.75
N GLY A 944 -8.40 8.68 46.81
CA GLY A 944 -7.24 7.84 46.59
C GLY A 944 -6.82 7.67 45.12
N ALA A 945 -7.49 8.34 44.17
CA ALA A 945 -7.06 8.31 42.77
C ALA A 945 -5.70 8.98 42.57
N SER A 946 -4.77 8.28 41.92
CA SER A 946 -3.50 8.85 41.46
C SER A 946 -3.70 9.48 40.08
N VAL A 947 -3.35 10.74 39.91
CA VAL A 947 -3.47 11.46 38.65
C VAL A 947 -2.09 11.89 38.18
N ARG A 948 -1.63 11.25 37.10
CA ARG A 948 -0.31 11.49 36.51
C ARG A 948 -0.48 12.21 35.18
N TYR A 949 0.19 13.35 35.02
CA TYR A 949 -0.03 14.28 33.91
C TYR A 949 1.24 14.99 33.43
N PHE A 950 1.19 15.53 32.21
CA PHE A 950 2.06 16.58 31.70
C PHE A 950 1.26 17.53 30.81
N MET A 951 1.87 18.61 30.33
CA MET A 951 1.23 19.60 29.45
C MET A 951 2.09 19.89 28.23
N THR A 952 1.45 20.15 27.09
CA THR A 952 2.11 20.70 25.89
C THR A 952 1.68 22.16 25.76
N ILE A 953 2.62 23.09 25.94
CA ILE A 953 2.33 24.52 26.14
C ILE A 953 2.89 25.34 24.96
N ALA A 954 2.08 26.26 24.43
CA ALA A 954 2.49 27.14 23.34
C ALA A 954 3.62 28.10 23.74
N GLN A 955 4.64 28.18 22.89
CA GLN A 955 5.77 29.11 22.95
C GLN A 955 5.83 29.95 21.67
N THR A 956 6.51 31.09 21.70
CA THR A 956 6.64 31.99 20.53
C THR A 956 7.37 31.35 19.33
N LEU A 957 8.03 30.21 19.53
CA LEU A 957 8.82 29.49 18.52
C LEU A 957 8.42 28.00 18.35
N GLY A 958 7.28 27.57 18.90
CA GLY A 958 6.82 26.18 18.84
C GLY A 958 5.89 25.80 19.99
N ALA A 959 5.82 24.52 20.34
CA ALA A 959 5.23 24.05 21.59
C ALA A 959 6.29 23.33 22.42
N MET A 960 6.11 23.25 23.73
CA MET A 960 7.01 22.51 24.62
C MET A 960 6.25 21.63 25.61
N ASP A 961 6.78 20.42 25.83
CA ASP A 961 6.20 19.46 26.75
C ASP A 961 6.83 19.60 28.15
N THR A 962 6.00 19.58 29.19
CA THR A 962 6.48 19.59 30.57
C THR A 962 6.93 18.19 30.99
N PRO A 963 7.84 18.05 31.99
CA PRO A 963 8.05 16.77 32.65
C PRO A 963 6.74 16.23 33.26
N TRP A 964 6.62 14.90 33.33
CA TRP A 964 5.50 14.23 34.00
C TRP A 964 5.49 14.51 35.50
N ALA A 965 4.34 14.92 36.03
CA ALA A 965 4.05 15.09 37.45
C ALA A 965 2.91 14.14 37.89
N GLU A 966 2.86 13.80 39.17
CA GLU A 966 1.83 12.90 39.73
C GLU A 966 1.44 13.32 41.16
N PHE A 967 0.17 13.18 41.50
CA PHE A 967 -0.39 13.44 42.83
C PHE A 967 -1.60 12.54 43.10
N VAL A 968 -2.02 12.43 44.37
CA VAL A 968 -3.11 11.54 44.79
C VAL A 968 -4.23 12.34 45.48
N MET A 969 -5.48 12.09 45.10
CA MET A 969 -6.66 12.77 45.66
C MET A 969 -6.91 12.34 47.12
N SER A 970 -6.70 13.25 48.08
CA SER A 970 -7.02 13.03 49.50
C SER A 970 -8.52 13.24 49.76
N GLY A 971 -9.25 12.17 50.05
CA GLY A 971 -10.72 12.10 50.02
C GLY A 971 -11.51 12.81 51.13
N SER A 972 -11.22 14.07 51.44
CA SER A 972 -12.11 14.91 52.26
C SER A 972 -12.00 16.40 51.90
N VAL A 973 -13.16 17.04 51.70
CA VAL A 973 -13.23 18.51 51.55
C VAL A 973 -13.16 19.14 52.94
N ALA A 974 -12.20 20.03 53.18
CA ALA A 974 -12.23 20.89 54.36
C ALA A 974 -13.38 21.89 54.24
N SER A 975 -14.28 21.93 55.23
CA SER A 975 -15.50 22.75 55.18
C SER A 975 -15.37 24.03 56.00
N SER A 976 -16.00 25.12 55.49
CA SER A 976 -16.03 26.47 56.08
C SER A 976 -14.66 27.20 56.08
N SER A 977 -14.59 28.53 56.19
CA SER A 977 -15.63 29.50 56.58
C SER A 977 -15.52 30.82 55.81
N ALA A 978 -16.55 31.67 55.93
CA ALA A 978 -16.67 32.92 55.18
C ALA A 978 -15.90 34.09 55.82
N SER A 979 -15.47 35.03 54.98
CA SER A 979 -15.37 36.45 55.36
C SER A 979 -15.62 37.35 54.14
N SER A 980 -16.06 38.58 54.38
CA SER A 980 -16.67 39.45 53.37
C SER A 980 -15.86 40.72 53.10
N ALA A 981 -15.62 41.04 51.82
CA ALA A 981 -15.57 42.41 51.32
C ALA A 981 -15.81 42.47 49.80
N ALA A 982 -16.62 43.45 49.37
CA ALA A 982 -16.73 43.93 47.99
C ALA A 982 -15.69 45.06 47.77
N PRO A 983 -15.50 45.67 46.57
CA PRO A 983 -16.29 45.62 45.33
C PRO A 983 -15.44 45.20 44.08
N ALA A 984 -15.96 45.12 42.85
CA ALA A 984 -17.14 45.79 42.30
C ALA A 984 -17.92 45.02 41.22
N SER A 985 -19.18 45.45 41.07
CA SER A 985 -20.10 45.37 39.92
C SER A 985 -19.51 44.89 38.58
N SER A 986 -20.23 44.10 37.76
CA SER A 986 -21.68 44.28 37.52
C SER A 986 -22.45 43.01 37.11
N SER A 987 -23.62 42.82 37.74
CA SER A 987 -24.80 42.18 37.15
C SER A 987 -25.35 42.99 35.96
N SER A 988 -26.07 42.45 34.98
CA SER A 988 -26.40 41.05 34.64
C SER A 988 -27.24 41.02 33.36
N SER A 989 -27.12 39.96 32.56
CA SER A 989 -28.22 39.47 31.71
C SER A 989 -28.07 37.95 31.55
N ALA A 990 -29.03 37.19 32.07
CA ALA A 990 -29.00 35.73 31.94
C ALA A 990 -29.41 35.32 30.52
N SER A 991 -28.58 34.52 29.84
CA SER A 991 -29.01 33.78 28.66
C SER A 991 -29.65 32.46 29.08
N SER A 992 -30.88 32.23 28.62
CA SER A 992 -31.44 30.88 28.55
C SER A 992 -30.54 30.00 27.68
N VAL A 993 -30.17 28.82 28.16
CA VAL A 993 -29.44 27.83 27.33
C VAL A 993 -30.36 27.44 26.18
N ALA A 994 -29.98 27.78 24.95
CA ALA A 994 -30.75 27.42 23.76
C ALA A 994 -30.68 25.91 23.54
N ALA A 995 -31.82 25.30 23.19
CA ALA A 995 -31.84 23.92 22.73
C ALA A 995 -31.04 23.81 21.42
N PHE A 996 -30.25 22.74 21.27
CA PHE A 996 -29.47 22.51 20.05
C PHE A 996 -30.41 22.43 18.84
N SER A 997 -30.21 23.32 17.88
CA SER A 997 -30.83 23.28 16.57
C SER A 997 -29.81 23.71 15.52
N GLN A 998 -29.67 22.93 14.44
CA GLN A 998 -28.75 23.17 13.35
C GLN A 998 -29.50 23.11 12.02
N HIS A 999 -29.49 24.21 11.27
CA HIS A 999 -30.04 24.33 9.92
C HIS A 999 -28.91 24.15 8.90
N ILE A 1000 -29.19 23.44 7.81
CA ILE A 1000 -28.21 23.06 6.77
C ILE A 1000 -28.91 23.16 5.41
N GLU A 1001 -28.42 24.05 4.54
CA GLU A 1001 -28.92 24.15 3.16
C GLU A 1001 -28.49 22.91 2.37
N ALA A 1002 -29.36 22.37 1.53
CA ALA A 1002 -29.14 21.04 0.93
C ALA A 1002 -27.99 21.05 -0.09
N GLU A 1003 -27.73 22.17 -0.76
CA GLU A 1003 -26.58 22.35 -1.64
C GLU A 1003 -25.24 22.41 -0.90
N SER A 1004 -25.22 22.53 0.44
CA SER A 1004 -24.00 22.55 1.24
C SER A 1004 -23.46 21.15 1.57
N TYR A 1005 -23.77 20.14 0.74
CA TYR A 1005 -23.24 18.78 0.90
C TYR A 1005 -21.72 18.75 0.71
N ALA A 1006 -21.05 17.89 1.49
CA ALA A 1006 -19.62 17.62 1.34
C ALA A 1006 -19.35 16.56 0.25
N PHE A 1007 -20.28 15.60 0.09
CA PHE A 1007 -20.21 14.53 -0.89
C PHE A 1007 -21.61 14.22 -1.43
N MET A 1008 -21.71 13.76 -2.68
CA MET A 1008 -22.99 13.31 -3.28
C MET A 1008 -22.81 12.29 -4.40
N SER A 1009 -23.93 11.73 -4.86
CA SER A 1009 -24.08 11.03 -6.14
C SER A 1009 -25.40 11.41 -6.82
N GLY A 1010 -25.35 11.70 -8.13
CA GLY A 1010 -26.50 11.88 -9.03
C GLY A 1010 -27.22 13.23 -9.01
N LEU A 1011 -26.88 14.10 -8.05
CA LEU A 1011 -27.63 15.33 -7.79
C LEU A 1011 -27.26 16.50 -8.70
N GLU A 1012 -28.26 17.28 -9.12
CA GLU A 1012 -28.08 18.60 -9.78
C GLU A 1012 -28.60 19.74 -8.90
N LEU A 1013 -28.11 20.96 -9.13
CA LEU A 1013 -28.50 22.17 -8.39
C LEU A 1013 -29.27 23.16 -9.28
N PHE A 1014 -30.47 23.55 -8.84
CA PHE A 1014 -31.35 24.50 -9.54
C PHE A 1014 -31.57 25.76 -8.69
N GLY A 1015 -31.87 26.90 -9.31
CA GLY A 1015 -32.28 28.10 -8.55
C GLY A 1015 -33.71 27.95 -8.03
N THR A 1016 -33.96 28.32 -6.77
CA THR A 1016 -35.29 28.14 -6.14
C THR A 1016 -36.08 29.44 -5.96
N GLY A 1017 -37.40 29.31 -5.96
CA GLY A 1017 -38.35 30.35 -5.55
C GLY A 1017 -38.94 30.14 -4.14
N ASP A 1018 -38.45 29.14 -3.40
CA ASP A 1018 -38.91 28.86 -2.03
C ASP A 1018 -38.44 29.92 -1.02
N VAL A 1019 -39.02 29.91 0.18
CA VAL A 1019 -38.76 30.89 1.25
C VAL A 1019 -37.31 30.80 1.72
N GLY A 1020 -36.52 31.79 1.28
CA GLY A 1020 -35.07 31.89 1.51
C GLY A 1020 -34.31 32.31 0.25
N GLY A 1021 -34.82 31.93 -0.93
CA GLY A 1021 -34.02 31.93 -2.16
C GLY A 1021 -32.95 30.84 -2.09
N GLY A 1022 -31.80 31.06 -2.74
CA GLY A 1022 -30.70 30.10 -2.78
C GLY A 1022 -30.81 29.11 -3.95
N GLN A 1023 -30.22 27.93 -3.79
CA GLN A 1023 -30.39 26.81 -4.71
C GLN A 1023 -31.27 25.73 -4.07
N VAL A 1024 -31.69 24.75 -4.87
CA VAL A 1024 -32.28 23.50 -4.41
C VAL A 1024 -31.54 22.35 -5.07
N VAL A 1025 -31.38 21.26 -4.31
CA VAL A 1025 -30.98 19.98 -4.86
C VAL A 1025 -32.18 19.38 -5.59
N GLY A 1026 -32.01 19.06 -6.87
CA GLY A 1026 -33.05 18.50 -7.74
C GLY A 1026 -32.50 17.43 -8.67
N ALA A 1027 -33.30 17.07 -9.68
CA ALA A 1027 -33.06 15.93 -10.58
C ALA A 1027 -32.86 14.58 -9.86
N ILE A 1028 -33.30 14.47 -8.61
CA ILE A 1028 -33.01 13.33 -7.73
C ILE A 1028 -33.71 12.08 -8.24
N ASP A 1029 -32.93 11.07 -8.60
CA ASP A 1029 -33.37 9.75 -9.03
C ASP A 1029 -33.21 8.69 -7.92
N ALA A 1030 -33.77 7.48 -8.14
CA ALA A 1030 -33.72 6.41 -7.16
C ALA A 1030 -32.32 5.78 -7.07
N GLY A 1031 -31.62 6.03 -5.97
CA GLY A 1031 -30.23 5.61 -5.74
C GLY A 1031 -29.28 6.76 -5.37
N ASP A 1032 -29.71 8.00 -5.58
CA ASP A 1032 -28.93 9.20 -5.34
C ASP A 1032 -28.82 9.57 -3.86
N TRP A 1033 -27.80 10.35 -3.49
CA TRP A 1033 -27.58 10.72 -2.09
C TRP A 1033 -26.70 11.96 -1.92
N MET A 1034 -26.80 12.58 -0.75
CA MET A 1034 -25.96 13.69 -0.27
C MET A 1034 -25.48 13.39 1.15
N ALA A 1035 -24.27 13.83 1.51
CA ALA A 1035 -23.76 13.72 2.87
C ALA A 1035 -23.06 15.00 3.34
N PHE A 1036 -23.26 15.35 4.62
CA PHE A 1036 -22.75 16.53 5.29
C PHE A 1036 -21.76 16.10 6.37
N THR A 1037 -20.54 16.64 6.36
CA THR A 1037 -19.47 16.22 7.29
C THR A 1037 -19.49 16.98 8.61
N ASN A 1038 -18.90 16.38 9.64
CA ASN A 1038 -18.64 17.01 10.95
C ASN A 1038 -19.89 17.55 11.69
N ILE A 1039 -21.03 16.88 11.56
CA ILE A 1039 -22.26 17.22 12.29
C ILE A 1039 -22.12 16.71 13.73
N THR A 1040 -21.92 17.65 14.67
CA THR A 1040 -21.71 17.35 16.09
C THR A 1040 -23.03 17.37 16.86
N PHE A 1041 -23.46 16.20 17.31
CA PHE A 1041 -24.62 16.01 18.19
C PHE A 1041 -24.12 16.08 19.64
N PRO A 1042 -24.48 17.13 20.42
CA PRO A 1042 -23.85 17.38 21.72
C PRO A 1042 -24.29 16.44 22.84
N THR A 1043 -25.43 15.73 22.70
CA THR A 1043 -25.96 14.84 23.74
C THR A 1043 -26.71 13.64 23.17
N THR A 1044 -26.48 12.45 23.72
CA THR A 1044 -27.19 11.22 23.32
C THR A 1044 -28.72 11.36 23.46
N GLY A 1045 -29.47 10.72 22.56
CA GLY A 1045 -30.93 10.55 22.64
C GLY A 1045 -31.67 11.07 21.40
N SER A 1046 -32.94 11.41 21.57
CA SER A 1046 -33.83 11.83 20.49
C SER A 1046 -33.42 13.15 19.82
N TYR A 1047 -33.65 13.22 18.51
CA TYR A 1047 -33.57 14.41 17.68
C TYR A 1047 -34.72 14.40 16.65
N LEU A 1048 -35.27 15.58 16.35
CA LEU A 1048 -36.18 15.79 15.24
C LEU A 1048 -35.37 16.28 14.03
N VAL A 1049 -35.57 15.65 12.88
CA VAL A 1049 -35.03 16.10 11.59
C VAL A 1049 -36.19 16.54 10.71
N GLU A 1050 -36.11 17.77 10.20
CA GLU A 1050 -37.06 18.41 9.32
C GLU A 1050 -36.43 18.53 7.93
N TYR A 1051 -37.18 18.26 6.86
CA TYR A 1051 -36.70 18.34 5.47
C TYR A 1051 -37.65 19.21 4.65
N ARG A 1052 -37.11 20.20 3.94
CA ARG A 1052 -37.88 21.10 3.07
C ARG A 1052 -37.88 20.57 1.64
N VAL A 1053 -38.94 19.87 1.25
CA VAL A 1053 -39.00 19.02 0.04
C VAL A 1053 -40.17 19.34 -0.88
N ALA A 1054 -40.01 19.08 -2.18
CA ALA A 1054 -41.05 19.19 -3.20
C ALA A 1054 -41.06 17.92 -4.08
N SER A 1055 -42.23 17.51 -4.59
CA SER A 1055 -42.37 16.37 -5.51
C SER A 1055 -43.71 16.43 -6.26
N PRO A 1056 -43.75 16.30 -7.60
CA PRO A 1056 -45.02 16.28 -8.32
C PRO A 1056 -45.92 15.10 -7.94
N THR A 1057 -45.34 13.92 -7.69
CA THR A 1057 -46.08 12.65 -7.50
C THR A 1057 -45.94 12.05 -6.10
N GLY A 1058 -45.06 12.58 -5.26
CA GLY A 1058 -44.62 11.95 -4.01
C GLY A 1058 -43.47 10.96 -4.24
N SER A 1059 -42.71 10.71 -3.18
CA SER A 1059 -41.46 9.93 -3.20
C SER A 1059 -41.02 9.49 -1.78
N LEU A 1060 -39.79 9.00 -1.62
CA LEU A 1060 -39.27 8.42 -0.37
C LEU A 1060 -37.75 8.66 -0.20
N LEU A 1061 -37.36 9.24 0.93
CA LEU A 1061 -35.95 9.38 1.36
C LEU A 1061 -35.65 8.53 2.60
N SER A 1062 -34.36 8.36 2.91
CA SER A 1062 -33.87 7.86 4.20
C SER A 1062 -32.66 8.61 4.70
N LEU A 1063 -32.46 8.58 6.02
CA LEU A 1063 -31.37 9.27 6.74
C LEU A 1063 -30.40 8.24 7.34
N ASP A 1064 -29.11 8.57 7.37
CA ASP A 1064 -28.06 7.74 7.96
C ASP A 1064 -26.93 8.56 8.62
N LEU A 1065 -26.06 7.87 9.36
CA LEU A 1065 -24.75 8.39 9.77
C LEU A 1065 -23.62 7.52 9.21
N ASN A 1066 -22.50 8.19 8.91
CA ASN A 1066 -21.25 7.63 8.42
C ASN A 1066 -21.41 6.78 7.15
N GLY A 1067 -22.15 7.29 6.16
CA GLY A 1067 -22.23 6.73 4.81
C GLY A 1067 -23.00 5.42 4.75
N GLY A 1068 -24.20 5.39 5.33
CA GLY A 1068 -25.05 4.21 5.44
C GLY A 1068 -24.69 3.27 6.60
N SER A 1069 -23.55 3.48 7.27
CA SER A 1069 -23.08 2.62 8.37
C SER A 1069 -24.05 2.55 9.56
N ILE A 1070 -24.81 3.62 9.80
CA ILE A 1070 -25.85 3.68 10.84
C ILE A 1070 -27.13 4.24 10.21
N LEU A 1071 -28.01 3.37 9.73
CA LEU A 1071 -29.31 3.77 9.17
C LEU A 1071 -30.24 4.30 10.28
N LEU A 1072 -30.80 5.50 10.08
CA LEU A 1072 -31.72 6.17 11.02
C LEU A 1072 -33.20 6.11 10.59
N GLY A 1073 -33.48 5.59 9.38
CA GLY A 1073 -34.82 5.28 8.88
C GLY A 1073 -35.32 6.19 7.76
N ASN A 1074 -36.56 5.97 7.34
CA ASN A 1074 -37.17 6.55 6.14
C ASN A 1074 -38.16 7.69 6.44
N ALA A 1075 -38.33 8.61 5.49
CA ALA A 1075 -39.38 9.64 5.50
C ALA A 1075 -40.11 9.74 4.13
N ASN A 1076 -41.44 9.65 4.16
CA ASN A 1076 -42.29 9.76 2.96
C ASN A 1076 -42.44 11.22 2.52
N ILE A 1077 -42.25 11.49 1.23
CA ILE A 1077 -42.47 12.79 0.59
C ILE A 1077 -43.86 12.77 -0.07
N PRO A 1078 -44.80 13.66 0.30
CA PRO A 1078 -46.12 13.71 -0.30
C PRO A 1078 -46.06 14.33 -1.72
N ALA A 1079 -47.09 14.06 -2.53
CA ALA A 1079 -47.30 14.76 -3.79
C ALA A 1079 -47.66 16.23 -3.52
N THR A 1080 -46.72 17.15 -3.75
CA THR A 1080 -46.94 18.59 -3.70
C THR A 1080 -47.41 19.18 -5.04
N GLY A 1081 -47.40 18.37 -6.11
CA GLY A 1081 -47.99 18.69 -7.41
C GLY A 1081 -47.05 19.35 -8.42
N ASP A 1082 -45.93 19.91 -7.96
CA ASP A 1082 -44.84 20.41 -8.82
C ASP A 1082 -43.49 20.43 -8.06
N TRP A 1083 -42.38 20.45 -8.80
CA TRP A 1083 -41.01 20.49 -8.29
C TRP A 1083 -40.67 21.79 -7.54
N GLY A 1084 -41.37 22.89 -7.86
CA GLY A 1084 -41.19 24.18 -7.16
C GLY A 1084 -42.05 24.36 -5.91
N ASN A 1085 -42.98 23.45 -5.61
CA ASN A 1085 -43.94 23.62 -4.52
C ASN A 1085 -43.48 22.90 -3.24
N PHE A 1086 -42.71 23.59 -2.40
CA PHE A 1086 -42.07 23.00 -1.22
C PHE A 1086 -43.00 22.90 0.00
N THR A 1087 -42.97 21.73 0.63
CA THR A 1087 -43.53 21.45 1.97
C THR A 1087 -42.40 21.08 2.94
N THR A 1088 -42.70 20.96 4.23
CA THR A 1088 -41.74 20.47 5.22
C THR A 1088 -42.26 19.17 5.81
N ILE A 1089 -41.46 18.10 5.72
CA ILE A 1089 -41.73 16.79 6.35
C ILE A 1089 -40.77 16.55 7.51
N THR A 1090 -41.10 15.65 8.43
CA THR A 1090 -40.34 15.46 9.68
C THR A 1090 -40.14 13.99 10.05
N GLN A 1091 -39.02 13.67 10.68
CA GLN A 1091 -38.63 12.35 11.15
C GLN A 1091 -37.97 12.46 12.54
N THR A 1092 -38.30 11.58 13.48
CA THR A 1092 -37.62 11.51 14.79
C THR A 1092 -36.63 10.35 14.81
N VAL A 1093 -35.40 10.61 15.24
CA VAL A 1093 -34.27 9.66 15.24
C VAL A 1093 -33.56 9.67 16.59
N ASN A 1094 -32.85 8.60 16.95
CA ASN A 1094 -32.02 8.52 18.15
C ASN A 1094 -30.54 8.47 17.76
N ILE A 1095 -29.74 9.40 18.29
CA ILE A 1095 -28.33 9.58 17.93
C ILE A 1095 -27.50 9.73 19.22
N ASN A 1096 -26.30 9.16 19.25
CA ASN A 1096 -25.37 9.27 20.38
C ASN A 1096 -24.63 10.62 20.36
N ALA A 1097 -24.12 11.06 21.51
CA ALA A 1097 -23.22 12.22 21.56
C ALA A 1097 -21.95 11.94 20.76
N GLY A 1098 -21.61 12.82 19.82
CA GLY A 1098 -20.46 12.65 18.94
C GLY A 1098 -20.57 13.45 17.64
N THR A 1099 -19.50 13.41 16.85
CA THR A 1099 -19.40 14.06 15.54
C THR A 1099 -19.49 13.00 14.44
N TYR A 1100 -20.40 13.21 13.49
CA TYR A 1100 -20.73 12.24 12.44
C TYR A 1100 -20.82 12.89 11.07
N ASN A 1101 -20.71 12.07 10.02
CA ASN A 1101 -21.12 12.47 8.67
C ASN A 1101 -22.58 12.07 8.47
N LEU A 1102 -23.47 13.02 8.23
CA LEU A 1102 -24.92 12.79 8.12
C LEU A 1102 -25.32 12.60 6.65
N GLY A 1103 -25.95 11.48 6.31
CA GLY A 1103 -26.39 11.15 4.95
C GLY A 1103 -27.90 11.27 4.73
N ILE A 1104 -28.32 11.73 3.55
CA ILE A 1104 -29.68 11.59 3.00
C ILE A 1104 -29.59 10.79 1.70
N TYR A 1105 -30.37 9.73 1.59
CA TYR A 1105 -30.41 8.81 0.44
C TYR A 1105 -31.82 8.73 -0.17
N ALA A 1106 -31.92 8.78 -1.49
CA ALA A 1106 -33.15 8.73 -2.27
C ALA A 1106 -33.55 7.27 -2.59
N GLN A 1107 -34.45 6.70 -1.77
CA GLN A 1107 -34.99 5.35 -2.05
C GLN A 1107 -35.96 5.34 -3.23
N GLN A 1108 -36.54 6.50 -3.55
CA GLN A 1108 -37.26 6.76 -4.80
C GLN A 1108 -36.83 8.12 -5.35
N GLY A 1109 -36.87 8.28 -6.67
CA GLY A 1109 -36.60 9.55 -7.36
C GLY A 1109 -37.83 10.45 -7.42
N GLY A 1110 -37.76 11.55 -8.19
CA GLY A 1110 -38.92 12.40 -8.47
C GLY A 1110 -39.19 13.49 -7.43
N TRP A 1111 -38.16 14.00 -6.77
CA TRP A 1111 -38.28 15.07 -5.76
C TRP A 1111 -37.11 16.07 -5.79
N SER A 1112 -37.21 17.10 -4.98
CA SER A 1112 -36.18 18.11 -4.75
C SER A 1112 -36.17 18.52 -3.27
N ILE A 1113 -35.04 18.99 -2.76
CA ILE A 1113 -34.86 19.43 -1.37
C ILE A 1113 -34.09 20.76 -1.31
N ASN A 1114 -34.57 21.65 -0.45
CA ASN A 1114 -34.01 22.98 -0.20
C ASN A 1114 -33.06 22.96 1.01
N TRP A 1115 -33.50 22.40 2.13
CA TRP A 1115 -32.70 22.30 3.36
C TRP A 1115 -33.15 21.16 4.27
N LEU A 1116 -32.29 20.83 5.23
CA LEU A 1116 -32.64 20.05 6.42
C LEU A 1116 -32.36 20.86 7.71
N ARG A 1117 -33.12 20.57 8.76
CA ARG A 1117 -32.88 21.12 10.11
C ARG A 1117 -32.98 20.04 11.16
N ILE A 1118 -32.02 20.02 12.08
CA ILE A 1118 -31.87 19.01 13.13
C ILE A 1118 -32.05 19.71 14.47
N THR A 1119 -33.00 19.28 15.29
CA THR A 1119 -33.29 19.89 16.60
C THR A 1119 -33.34 18.83 17.69
N LYS A 1120 -32.73 19.10 18.85
CA LYS A 1120 -32.79 18.21 20.02
C LYS A 1120 -34.22 18.18 20.59
N LEU A 1121 -34.70 16.98 20.91
CA LEU A 1121 -35.95 16.74 21.66
C LEU A 1121 -35.65 16.39 23.13
#